data_AF-A0A8J9ZCW7-F1
#
_entry.id   AF-A0A8J9ZCW7-F1
#
_cell.length_a   1.000
_cell.length_b   1.000
_cell.length_c   1.000
_cell.angle_alpha   90.00
_cell.angle_beta   90.00
_cell.angle_gamma   90.00
#
_symmetry.space_group_name_H-M   'P 1'
#
loop_
_entity.id
_entity.type
_entity.pdbx_description
1 polymer ?
#
loop_
_entity_poly.entity_id
_entity_poly.type
_entity_poly.pdbx_seq_one_letter_code
_entity_poly.pdbx_strand_id
1 'polypeptide(L)'
;MFLPQFQVELDVTLPGDGGKDRHFKVSIKWVAKVSLYTLEQALEGRLAAIPFEAIQALDVVMRHLPSMTYTPVGRSFFSSPEGYSHPLGGGREVWFGFHQSVRPSQWKMMLNIDVSATAFYKAQPVIEFMCEVLDIRDINDQRRPLTDSQRVKFTKEIKGLKVEITHCGQMKRKYRVCNVTRRPAQTQTFPLQLEDGRTVECTVAKYFLERHKRKLEFPHLPCLQVGQEQKHTYLPLEVCNIVAGQRCIKKLTDMQTSTMIKATARSAPDREKEIIKLMQKANFNSDPYVRDFGINISTDMAEIEGRVLDPPMLQYGGRVNNTRATVVPNQGVWDMRGKQFHTGIEIRVWAMACFAPQRQCSEQALRNFTQSLQRISNDAGMPILGQPCFCKYATGADQVEKMFRYLKNTFQGLQLILVVLPGKTPVYAEVKRVGDTLLGVATQCVQVKNVIKTSPQTLSNLCLKINVKLGGVNNILVPHIRPRVFREPVIFLGADVTHPPAGDEKKPSIAAVVGSMDAHPSRYAATVRIQTHRQEIIADLASMVRELLIQFYKSTRFKPTRIIMYRDGVSEGQFQQVLWHELRAIREACVRLEIGYEPGVTFIVVQKRHHTRLFCSDKKEQIGKSGNIPAGTTVDVGITHPTEFDFYLCSHAGIQGTSRPSHYHVLWDDNNFAADDLQMLTYQLCHTYVRCTRSVSIPAPAYYAHLVAFRARYHLVEKDHDSGEGSHRSGDSGERTPMDMARAVEVHPDTLRVMYFA
;
A
#
# COMPACT_ATOMS: atom_id res chain seq x y z
N MET A 1 -18.73 43.06 5.01
CA MET A 1 -17.73 43.89 5.72
C MET A 1 -16.45 43.86 4.90
N PHE A 2 -16.12 44.96 4.21
CA PHE A 2 -14.88 45.03 3.43
C PHE A 2 -13.71 45.12 4.40
N LEU A 3 -12.87 44.08 4.47
CA LEU A 3 -11.61 44.15 5.22
C LEU A 3 -10.75 45.27 4.61
N PRO A 4 -10.14 46.15 5.42
CA PRO A 4 -9.25 47.18 4.91
C PRO A 4 -8.08 46.54 4.16
N GLN A 5 -7.57 47.21 3.12
CA GLN A 5 -6.33 46.80 2.43
C GLN A 5 -5.08 46.89 3.33
N PHE A 6 -5.23 47.40 4.55
CA PHE A 6 -4.19 47.50 5.57
C PHE A 6 -4.21 46.28 6.50
N GLN A 7 -3.01 45.84 6.92
CA GLN A 7 -2.85 44.78 7.90
C GLN A 7 -3.40 45.23 9.28
N VAL A 8 -4.29 44.43 9.86
CA VAL A 8 -4.81 44.62 11.22
C VAL A 8 -4.08 43.67 12.16
N GLU A 9 -3.56 44.17 13.27
CA GLU A 9 -2.95 43.35 14.33
C GLU A 9 -3.88 43.29 15.55
N LEU A 10 -4.02 42.09 16.11
CA LEU A 10 -4.89 41.80 17.24
C LEU A 10 -4.10 41.04 18.31
N ASP A 11 -4.17 41.50 19.55
CA ASP A 11 -3.73 40.73 20.71
C ASP A 11 -4.91 39.90 21.22
N VAL A 12 -4.81 38.58 21.08
CA VAL A 12 -5.86 37.62 21.44
C VAL A 12 -5.41 36.78 22.63
N THR A 13 -6.18 36.79 23.70
CA THR A 13 -5.95 35.92 24.87
C THR A 13 -6.97 34.80 24.85
N LEU A 14 -6.49 33.56 24.77
CA LEU A 14 -7.32 32.36 24.86
C LEU A 14 -7.08 31.65 26.19
N PRO A 15 -8.11 31.11 26.85
CA PRO A 15 -7.92 30.26 28.02
C PRO A 15 -7.07 29.03 27.63
N GLY A 16 -6.07 28.71 28.46
CA GLY A 16 -5.22 27.53 28.27
C GLY A 16 -5.69 26.32 29.07
N ASP A 17 -5.44 25.12 28.54
CA ASP A 17 -5.58 23.85 29.25
C ASP A 17 -4.65 23.85 30.49
N GLY A 18 -5.19 24.14 31.68
CA GLY A 18 -4.45 24.16 32.94
C GLY A 18 -4.33 25.52 33.65
N GLY A 19 -5.25 26.46 33.38
CA GLY A 19 -5.41 27.69 34.19
C GLY A 19 -4.39 28.79 33.92
N LYS A 20 -3.62 28.69 32.82
CA LYS A 20 -2.78 29.78 32.31
C LYS A 20 -3.31 30.25 30.97
N ASP A 21 -3.50 31.55 30.85
CA ASP A 21 -3.89 32.17 29.60
C ASP A 21 -2.79 32.03 28.55
N ARG A 22 -3.22 31.88 27.30
CA ARG A 22 -2.35 31.82 26.13
C ARG A 22 -2.55 33.12 25.35
N HIS A 23 -1.48 33.90 25.26
CA HIS A 23 -1.47 35.14 24.49
C HIS A 23 -0.99 34.87 23.07
N PHE A 24 -1.72 35.40 22.09
CA PHE A 24 -1.42 35.31 20.67
C PHE A 24 -1.42 36.69 20.05
N LYS A 25 -0.49 36.94 19.13
CA LYS A 25 -0.55 38.07 18.20
C LYS A 25 -1.05 37.58 16.86
N VAL A 26 -2.15 38.13 16.37
CA VAL A 26 -2.81 37.71 15.13
C VAL A 26 -2.81 38.88 14.16
N SER A 27 -2.22 38.71 12.98
CA SER A 27 -2.28 39.67 11.89
C SER A 27 -3.24 39.20 10.80
N ILE A 28 -4.17 40.06 10.41
CA ILE A 28 -5.14 39.82 9.34
C ILE A 28 -4.85 40.80 8.21
N LYS A 29 -4.55 40.27 7.03
CA LYS A 29 -4.23 41.07 5.83
C LYS A 29 -5.00 40.52 4.63
N TRP A 30 -5.66 41.40 3.89
CA TRP A 30 -6.27 41.04 2.61
C TRP A 30 -5.18 40.63 1.60
N VAL A 31 -5.38 39.50 0.92
CA VAL A 31 -4.40 38.94 -0.04
C VAL A 31 -4.94 38.95 -1.46
N ALA A 32 -6.12 38.39 -1.68
CA ALA A 32 -6.69 38.23 -3.02
C ALA A 32 -8.22 38.15 -2.98
N LYS A 33 -8.83 38.41 -4.14
CA LYS A 33 -10.24 38.12 -4.42
C LYS A 33 -10.31 36.84 -5.27
N VAL A 34 -11.03 35.84 -4.79
CA VAL A 34 -11.25 34.57 -5.50
C VAL A 34 -12.56 34.65 -6.29
N SER A 35 -12.51 34.35 -7.60
CA SER A 35 -13.65 34.46 -8.51
C SER A 35 -14.29 33.08 -8.76
N LEU A 36 -15.49 32.85 -8.20
CA LEU A 36 -16.27 31.64 -8.49
C LEU A 36 -16.87 31.65 -9.90
N TYR A 37 -17.07 32.84 -10.49
CA TYR A 37 -17.49 32.96 -11.89
C TYR A 37 -16.43 32.43 -12.86
N THR A 38 -15.15 32.66 -12.56
CA THR A 38 -14.04 32.08 -13.35
C THR A 38 -14.00 30.57 -13.22
N LEU A 39 -14.32 30.02 -12.04
CA LEU A 39 -14.47 28.58 -11.87
C LEU A 39 -15.62 28.03 -12.71
N GLU A 40 -16.79 28.68 -12.70
CA GLU A 40 -17.93 28.31 -13.54
C GLU A 40 -17.57 28.29 -15.03
N GLN A 41 -16.93 29.34 -15.54
CA GLN A 41 -16.45 29.39 -16.93
C GLN A 41 -15.46 28.25 -17.27
N ALA A 42 -14.60 27.86 -16.32
CA ALA A 42 -13.69 26.74 -16.50
C ALA A 42 -14.41 25.38 -16.53
N LEU A 43 -15.45 25.19 -15.70
CA LEU A 43 -16.27 23.98 -15.71
C LEU A 43 -17.07 23.84 -17.02
N GLU A 44 -17.53 24.96 -17.59
CA GLU A 44 -18.19 25.01 -18.90
C GLU A 44 -17.20 24.83 -20.08
N GLY A 45 -15.91 24.64 -19.81
CA GLY A 45 -14.86 24.49 -20.83
C GLY A 45 -14.52 25.78 -21.59
N ARG A 46 -15.01 26.95 -21.14
CA ARG A 46 -14.66 28.25 -21.75
C ARG A 46 -13.25 28.71 -21.39
N LEU A 47 -12.69 28.17 -20.31
CA LEU A 47 -11.29 28.37 -19.90
C LEU A 47 -10.54 27.04 -19.90
N ALA A 48 -9.29 27.05 -20.35
CA ALA A 48 -8.48 25.85 -20.46
C ALA A 48 -8.05 25.30 -19.09
N ALA A 49 -7.79 26.18 -18.11
CA ALA A 49 -7.29 25.81 -16.79
C ALA A 49 -8.34 26.06 -15.71
N ILE A 50 -8.44 25.13 -14.77
CA ILE A 50 -9.33 25.27 -13.62
C ILE A 50 -8.62 26.11 -12.53
N PRO A 51 -9.26 27.16 -11.99
CA PRO A 51 -8.68 27.98 -10.93
C PRO A 51 -8.60 27.18 -9.62
N PHE A 52 -7.40 26.67 -9.30
CA PHE A 52 -7.17 25.83 -8.12
C PHE A 52 -7.49 26.55 -6.81
N GLU A 53 -7.19 27.84 -6.73
CA GLU A 53 -7.50 28.70 -5.60
C GLU A 53 -9.01 28.78 -5.31
N ALA A 54 -9.86 28.71 -6.34
CA ALA A 54 -11.31 28.68 -6.17
C ALA A 54 -11.77 27.33 -5.61
N ILE A 55 -11.23 26.21 -6.10
CA ILE A 55 -11.49 24.88 -5.54
C ILE A 55 -11.03 24.81 -4.08
N GLN A 56 -9.85 25.34 -3.78
CA GLN A 56 -9.30 25.36 -2.43
C GLN A 56 -10.17 26.20 -1.49
N ALA A 57 -10.65 27.37 -1.93
CA ALA A 57 -11.56 28.19 -1.14
C ALA A 57 -12.86 27.43 -0.80
N LEU A 58 -13.45 26.74 -1.79
CA LEU A 58 -14.64 25.91 -1.57
C LEU A 58 -14.35 24.73 -0.62
N ASP A 59 -13.23 24.02 -0.78
CA ASP A 59 -12.84 22.92 0.11
C ASP A 59 -12.68 23.42 1.56
N VAL A 60 -12.09 24.60 1.78
CA VAL A 60 -11.95 25.20 3.12
C VAL A 60 -13.31 25.52 3.74
N VAL A 61 -14.23 26.14 2.99
CA VAL A 61 -15.60 26.42 3.45
C VAL A 61 -16.28 25.13 3.89
N MET A 62 -16.30 24.13 3.00
CA MET A 62 -16.95 22.85 3.24
C MET A 62 -16.34 22.07 4.43
N ARG A 63 -15.09 22.32 4.79
CA ARG A 63 -14.37 21.62 5.86
C ARG A 63 -14.39 22.33 7.20
N HIS A 64 -14.82 23.59 7.25
CA HIS A 64 -14.62 24.43 8.42
C HIS A 64 -15.29 23.85 9.69
N LEU A 65 -16.60 23.61 9.66
CA LEU A 65 -17.33 23.04 10.79
C LEU A 65 -16.89 21.60 11.12
N PRO A 66 -16.78 20.66 10.16
CA PRO A 66 -16.28 19.31 10.44
C PRO A 66 -14.89 19.29 11.09
N SER A 67 -14.01 20.24 10.76
CA SER A 67 -12.66 20.32 11.36
C SER A 67 -12.67 20.74 12.82
N MET A 68 -13.73 21.41 13.28
CA MET A 68 -13.92 21.79 14.69
C MET A 68 -14.68 20.71 15.47
N THR A 69 -15.60 20.01 14.82
CA THR A 69 -16.47 19.01 15.45
C THR A 69 -15.81 17.62 15.55
N TYR A 70 -15.02 17.24 14.54
CA TYR A 70 -14.43 15.90 14.44
C TYR A 70 -12.91 15.94 14.56
N THR A 71 -12.29 14.75 14.57
CA THR A 71 -10.83 14.63 14.45
C THR A 71 -10.43 14.58 12.97
N PRO A 72 -9.85 15.65 12.40
CA PRO A 72 -9.41 15.65 11.01
C PRO A 72 -8.18 14.76 10.82
N VAL A 73 -8.21 13.92 9.79
CA VAL A 73 -7.12 13.03 9.39
C VAL A 73 -7.00 13.10 7.87
N GLY A 74 -6.03 13.89 7.40
CA GLY A 74 -5.89 14.17 5.97
C GLY A 74 -7.18 14.77 5.42
N ARG A 75 -7.78 14.10 4.42
CA ARG A 75 -9.06 14.53 3.84
C ARG A 75 -10.30 13.92 4.51
N SER A 76 -10.16 13.17 5.59
CA SER A 76 -11.27 12.54 6.31
C SER A 76 -11.49 13.11 7.71
N PHE A 77 -12.67 12.90 8.25
CA PHE A 77 -13.11 13.31 9.59
C PHE A 77 -13.57 12.08 10.37
N PHE A 78 -13.10 11.91 11.60
CA PHE A 78 -13.39 10.75 12.45
C PHE A 78 -13.92 11.17 13.81
N SER A 79 -14.81 10.36 14.37
CA SER A 79 -15.34 10.54 15.73
C SER A 79 -15.07 9.30 16.59
N SER A 80 -15.04 9.52 17.91
CA SER A 80 -15.04 8.42 18.87
C SER A 80 -16.29 7.55 18.66
N PRO A 81 -16.19 6.22 18.82
CA PRO A 81 -17.35 5.35 18.87
C PRO A 81 -18.31 5.76 20.00
N GLU A 82 -19.61 5.88 19.70
CA GLU A 82 -20.67 6.16 20.67
C GLU A 82 -21.60 4.95 20.76
N GLY A 83 -21.59 4.22 21.88
CA GLY A 83 -22.45 3.04 22.08
C GLY A 83 -21.99 1.76 21.37
N TYR A 84 -20.83 1.75 20.72
CA TYR A 84 -20.20 0.57 20.15
C TYR A 84 -18.67 0.64 20.34
N SER A 85 -17.97 -0.50 20.37
CA SER A 85 -16.50 -0.52 20.38
C SER A 85 -16.00 -1.67 19.51
N HIS A 86 -14.97 -1.39 18.71
CA HIS A 86 -14.30 -2.37 17.88
C HIS A 86 -12.81 -2.44 18.27
N PRO A 87 -12.48 -3.13 19.37
CA PRO A 87 -11.10 -3.27 19.79
C PRO A 87 -10.31 -4.08 18.77
N LEU A 88 -9.10 -3.61 18.46
CA LEU A 88 -8.13 -4.31 17.63
C LEU A 88 -7.11 -5.09 18.48
N GLY A 89 -7.02 -4.80 19.78
CA GLY A 89 -5.97 -5.27 20.68
C GLY A 89 -4.69 -4.43 20.58
N GLY A 90 -3.79 -4.54 21.57
CA GLY A 90 -2.58 -3.73 21.64
C GLY A 90 -2.85 -2.24 21.89
N GLY A 91 -3.95 -1.92 22.59
CA GLY A 91 -4.36 -0.56 22.93
C GLY A 91 -4.96 0.23 21.78
N ARG A 92 -5.48 -0.46 20.75
CA ARG A 92 -5.99 0.12 19.51
C ARG A 92 -7.45 -0.25 19.29
N GLU A 93 -8.19 0.62 18.61
CA GLU A 93 -9.58 0.43 18.23
C GLU A 93 -9.88 1.06 16.87
N VAL A 94 -11.03 0.70 16.27
CA VAL A 94 -11.49 1.28 15.00
C VAL A 94 -12.39 2.49 15.27
N TRP A 95 -12.06 3.63 14.65
CA TRP A 95 -12.98 4.76 14.55
C TRP A 95 -13.55 4.82 13.13
N PHE A 96 -14.84 5.11 13.04
CA PHE A 96 -15.53 5.38 11.78
C PHE A 96 -15.61 6.88 11.54
N GLY A 97 -15.78 7.23 10.28
CA GLY A 97 -15.79 8.61 9.83
C GLY A 97 -16.13 8.68 8.36
N PHE A 98 -15.84 9.83 7.76
CA PHE A 98 -16.06 10.05 6.34
C PHE A 98 -14.92 10.80 5.70
N HIS A 99 -14.65 10.46 4.45
CA HIS A 99 -13.87 11.28 3.54
C HIS A 99 -14.75 12.36 2.94
N GLN A 100 -14.14 13.53 2.73
CA GLN A 100 -14.75 14.64 2.04
C GLN A 100 -13.75 15.28 1.08
N SER A 101 -14.17 15.57 -0.14
CA SER A 101 -13.38 16.42 -1.03
C SER A 101 -14.26 17.09 -2.07
N VAL A 102 -14.01 18.36 -2.32
CA VAL A 102 -14.61 19.10 -3.43
C VAL A 102 -13.81 18.84 -4.70
N ARG A 103 -14.49 18.52 -5.81
CA ARG A 103 -13.85 18.19 -7.10
C ARG A 103 -14.55 18.88 -8.27
N PRO A 104 -13.82 19.43 -9.25
CA PRO A 104 -14.43 19.85 -10.50
C PRO A 104 -14.90 18.64 -11.31
N SER A 105 -15.94 18.80 -12.10
CA SER A 105 -16.37 17.81 -13.09
C SER A 105 -16.92 18.47 -14.35
N GLN A 106 -17.17 17.69 -15.39
CA GLN A 106 -17.85 18.13 -16.63
C GLN A 106 -19.24 18.73 -16.41
N TRP A 107 -19.89 18.45 -15.27
CA TRP A 107 -21.24 18.94 -15.00
C TRP A 107 -21.24 20.11 -14.01
N LYS A 108 -20.76 19.89 -12.78
CA LYS A 108 -20.76 20.86 -11.68
C LYS A 108 -19.61 20.57 -10.74
N MET A 109 -19.43 21.41 -9.74
CA MET A 109 -18.61 21.03 -8.58
C MET A 109 -19.27 19.85 -7.84
N MET A 110 -18.48 18.82 -7.57
CA MET A 110 -18.91 17.59 -6.93
C MET A 110 -18.36 17.51 -5.51
N LEU A 111 -19.25 17.27 -4.54
CA LEU A 111 -18.86 16.91 -3.18
C LEU A 111 -18.71 15.38 -3.10
N ASN A 112 -17.47 14.90 -3.15
CA ASN A 112 -17.19 13.47 -3.06
C ASN A 112 -17.11 13.03 -1.59
N ILE A 113 -18.11 12.25 -1.16
CA ILE A 113 -18.24 11.69 0.19
C ILE A 113 -18.11 10.17 0.15
N ASP A 114 -17.34 9.61 1.08
CA ASP A 114 -17.20 8.16 1.24
C ASP A 114 -17.04 7.81 2.72
N VAL A 115 -17.66 6.71 3.17
CA VAL A 115 -17.43 6.21 4.53
C VAL A 115 -16.01 5.65 4.67
N SER A 116 -15.38 5.97 5.80
CA SER A 116 -13.99 5.64 6.08
C SER A 116 -13.85 5.10 7.50
N ALA A 117 -12.83 4.25 7.70
CA ALA A 117 -12.49 3.71 9.00
C ALA A 117 -10.97 3.64 9.14
N THR A 118 -10.45 4.02 10.30
CA THR A 118 -9.02 3.95 10.60
C THR A 118 -8.79 3.57 12.06
N ALA A 119 -7.60 3.05 12.35
CA ALA A 119 -7.22 2.69 13.71
C ALA A 119 -6.83 3.94 14.52
N PHE A 120 -7.32 4.01 15.75
CA PHE A 120 -6.95 4.99 16.77
C PHE A 120 -6.44 4.27 18.02
N TYR A 121 -5.65 4.96 18.84
CA TYR A 121 -5.31 4.50 20.17
C TYR A 121 -6.48 4.75 21.12
N LYS A 122 -6.81 3.73 21.92
CA LYS A 122 -7.86 3.83 22.94
C LYS A 122 -7.48 4.89 23.97
N ALA A 123 -8.45 5.72 24.36
CA ALA A 123 -8.29 6.62 25.50
C ALA A 123 -8.43 5.83 26.80
N GLN A 124 -7.30 5.41 27.38
CA GLN A 124 -7.26 4.51 28.54
C GLN A 124 -6.03 4.75 29.42
N PRO A 125 -6.02 4.25 30.68
CA PRO A 125 -4.83 4.27 31.52
C PRO A 125 -3.62 3.63 30.83
N VAL A 126 -2.44 4.21 31.04
CA VAL A 126 -1.20 3.68 30.43
C VAL A 126 -0.88 2.26 30.94
N ILE A 127 -1.29 1.92 32.16
CA ILE A 127 -1.18 0.56 32.71
C ILE A 127 -1.98 -0.44 31.85
N GLU A 128 -3.23 -0.14 31.52
CA GLU A 128 -4.07 -1.00 30.66
C GLU A 128 -3.50 -1.10 29.24
N PHE A 129 -3.03 0.03 28.70
CA PHE A 129 -2.33 0.04 27.41
C PHE A 129 -1.09 -0.86 27.41
N MET A 130 -0.28 -0.83 28.47
CA MET A 130 0.87 -1.72 28.62
C MET A 130 0.42 -3.19 28.68
N CYS A 131 -0.63 -3.51 29.44
CA CYS A 131 -1.16 -4.87 29.52
C CYS A 131 -1.62 -5.40 28.15
N GLU A 132 -2.36 -4.60 27.38
CA GLU A 132 -2.78 -4.97 26.02
C GLU A 132 -1.60 -5.16 25.05
N VAL A 133 -0.53 -4.37 25.18
CA VAL A 133 0.66 -4.48 24.32
C VAL A 133 1.52 -5.70 24.68
N LEU A 134 1.60 -6.04 25.95
CA LEU A 134 2.42 -7.13 26.48
C LEU A 134 1.66 -8.44 26.63
N ASP A 135 0.38 -8.47 26.27
CA ASP A 135 -0.54 -9.61 26.43
C ASP A 135 -0.63 -10.10 27.90
N ILE A 136 -0.59 -9.14 28.84
CA ILE A 136 -0.74 -9.39 30.28
C ILE A 136 -2.24 -9.36 30.61
N ARG A 137 -2.75 -10.44 31.21
CA ARG A 137 -4.18 -10.57 31.54
C ARG A 137 -4.57 -9.78 32.80
N ASP A 138 -3.75 -9.89 33.84
CA ASP A 138 -3.92 -9.15 35.09
C ASP A 138 -2.60 -8.48 35.47
N ILE A 139 -2.65 -7.18 35.75
CA ILE A 139 -1.49 -6.41 36.20
C ILE A 139 -0.94 -6.92 37.54
N ASN A 140 -1.78 -7.53 38.37
CA ASN A 140 -1.40 -8.08 39.68
C ASN A 140 -0.47 -9.31 39.56
N ASP A 141 -0.46 -9.98 38.40
CA ASP A 141 0.48 -11.06 38.09
C ASP A 141 1.89 -10.52 37.82
N GLN A 142 1.98 -9.26 37.37
CA GLN A 142 3.24 -8.59 37.06
C GLN A 142 3.85 -7.96 38.33
N ARG A 143 4.28 -8.79 39.27
CA ARG A 143 4.95 -8.34 40.53
C ARG A 143 6.43 -8.01 40.37
N ARG A 144 7.02 -8.31 39.21
CA ARG A 144 8.44 -8.08 38.89
C ARG A 144 8.60 -6.96 37.86
N PRO A 145 9.76 -6.27 37.83
CA PRO A 145 10.07 -5.34 36.76
C PRO A 145 9.94 -6.00 35.38
N LEU A 146 9.64 -5.19 34.36
CA LEU A 146 9.60 -5.68 32.98
C LEU A 146 10.97 -6.20 32.55
N THR A 147 10.98 -7.35 31.86
CA THR A 147 12.19 -7.82 31.17
C THR A 147 12.64 -6.81 30.12
N ASP A 148 13.91 -6.82 29.74
CA ASP A 148 14.43 -5.92 28.69
C ASP A 148 13.64 -6.06 27.37
N SER A 149 13.24 -7.29 27.01
CA SER A 149 12.41 -7.55 25.83
C SER A 149 11.02 -6.92 25.93
N GLN A 150 10.32 -7.11 27.06
CA GLN A 150 9.01 -6.49 27.31
C GLN A 150 9.11 -4.97 27.32
N ARG A 151 10.11 -4.40 28.00
CA ARG A 151 10.33 -2.95 28.02
C ARG A 151 10.52 -2.42 26.60
N VAL A 152 11.40 -3.03 25.80
CA VAL A 152 11.63 -2.59 24.41
C VAL A 152 10.35 -2.70 23.57
N LYS A 153 9.57 -3.78 23.70
CA LYS A 153 8.26 -3.93 23.02
C LYS A 153 7.31 -2.80 23.41
N PHE A 154 7.18 -2.51 24.70
CA PHE A 154 6.34 -1.42 25.22
C PHE A 154 6.83 -0.05 24.77
N THR A 155 8.12 0.25 24.88
CA THR A 155 8.74 1.51 24.42
C THR A 155 8.46 1.74 22.95
N LYS A 156 8.62 0.71 22.10
CA LYS A 156 8.33 0.79 20.67
C LYS A 156 6.88 1.16 20.40
N GLU A 157 5.93 0.78 21.26
CA GLU A 157 4.52 1.09 21.09
C GLU A 157 4.12 2.47 21.62
N ILE A 158 4.59 2.86 22.82
CA ILE A 158 4.19 4.12 23.47
C ILE A 158 5.01 5.35 23.05
N LYS A 159 6.25 5.17 22.57
CA LYS A 159 7.08 6.30 22.10
C LYS A 159 6.37 7.06 20.98
N GLY A 160 6.31 8.38 21.15
CA GLY A 160 5.65 9.33 20.27
C GLY A 160 4.19 9.63 20.62
N LEU A 161 3.54 8.83 21.47
CA LEU A 161 2.15 9.07 21.89
C LEU A 161 2.05 10.23 22.89
N LYS A 162 0.91 10.92 22.88
CA LYS A 162 0.55 11.90 23.90
C LYS A 162 -0.16 11.22 25.06
N VAL A 163 0.24 11.59 26.27
CA VAL A 163 -0.37 11.18 27.53
C VAL A 163 -0.84 12.40 28.30
N GLU A 164 -1.86 12.25 29.12
CA GLU A 164 -2.33 13.27 30.07
C GLU A 164 -2.18 12.79 31.50
N ILE A 165 -1.88 13.71 32.41
CA ILE A 165 -1.67 13.40 33.82
C ILE A 165 -2.99 13.37 34.60
N THR A 166 -3.08 12.49 35.58
CA THR A 166 -4.26 12.33 36.45
C THR A 166 -4.04 12.76 37.90
N HIS A 167 -2.82 13.16 38.27
CA HIS A 167 -2.45 13.44 39.67
C HIS A 167 -2.56 14.92 40.09
N CYS A 168 -2.94 15.83 39.19
CA CYS A 168 -3.02 17.28 39.44
C CYS A 168 -4.46 17.83 39.40
N GLY A 169 -5.45 17.05 39.88
CA GLY A 169 -6.84 17.50 39.97
C GLY A 169 -7.43 17.94 38.62
N GLN A 170 -7.92 19.19 38.55
CA GLN A 170 -8.49 19.76 37.32
C GLN A 170 -7.45 20.06 36.22
N MET A 171 -6.15 20.06 36.55
CA MET A 171 -5.09 20.36 35.59
C MET A 171 -4.72 19.13 34.75
N LYS A 172 -5.36 18.97 33.58
CA LYS A 172 -5.11 17.88 32.62
C LYS A 172 -3.97 18.22 31.65
N ARG A 173 -2.75 18.36 32.17
CA ARG A 173 -1.58 18.67 31.34
C ARG A 173 -1.25 17.49 30.42
N LYS A 174 -1.06 17.78 29.13
CA LYS A 174 -0.71 16.81 28.09
C LYS A 174 0.80 16.85 27.82
N TYR A 175 1.39 15.68 27.61
CA TYR A 175 2.80 15.50 27.29
C TYR A 175 2.98 14.49 26.17
N ARG A 176 4.05 14.63 25.38
CA ARG A 176 4.47 13.60 24.41
C ARG A 176 5.55 12.72 25.03
N VAL A 177 5.38 11.41 24.94
CA VAL A 177 6.34 10.41 25.40
C VAL A 177 7.50 10.33 24.42
N CYS A 178 8.72 10.54 24.91
CA CYS A 178 9.95 10.43 24.12
C CYS A 178 10.73 9.16 24.46
N ASN A 179 10.60 8.62 25.67
CA ASN A 179 11.24 7.36 26.05
C ASN A 179 10.54 6.64 27.21
N VAL A 180 11.01 5.44 27.54
CA VAL A 180 10.65 4.68 28.75
C VAL A 180 11.92 4.35 29.50
N THR A 181 11.96 4.61 30.80
CA THR A 181 13.16 4.43 31.61
C THR A 181 13.56 2.96 31.74
N ARG A 182 14.87 2.69 31.81
CA ARG A 182 15.38 1.35 32.11
C ARG A 182 15.14 0.97 33.57
N ARG A 183 15.30 1.94 34.48
CA ARG A 183 15.09 1.75 35.92
C ARG A 183 13.60 1.92 36.27
N PRO A 184 13.07 1.14 37.23
CA PRO A 184 11.71 1.29 37.74
C PRO A 184 11.54 2.59 38.55
N ALA A 185 10.30 3.03 38.77
CA ALA A 185 9.99 4.27 39.46
C ALA A 185 10.59 4.37 40.87
N GLN A 186 10.73 3.24 41.58
CA GLN A 186 11.38 3.19 42.89
C GLN A 186 12.88 3.49 42.88
N THR A 187 13.58 3.28 41.76
CA THR A 187 15.04 3.49 41.66
C THR A 187 15.47 4.45 40.56
N GLN A 188 14.54 4.91 39.72
CA GLN A 188 14.77 5.99 38.77
C GLN A 188 14.89 7.30 39.53
N THR A 189 16.01 7.99 39.37
CA THR A 189 16.28 9.28 40.02
C THR A 189 16.29 10.43 39.01
N PHE A 190 16.20 11.64 39.52
CA PHE A 190 16.43 12.88 38.80
C PHE A 190 16.95 13.97 39.76
N PRO A 191 17.69 14.96 39.25
CA PRO A 191 18.13 16.09 40.06
C PRO A 191 16.93 16.98 40.41
N LEU A 192 16.63 17.11 41.70
CA LEU A 192 15.59 17.97 42.25
C LEU A 192 16.23 19.13 43.00
N GLN A 193 15.92 20.36 42.58
CA GLN A 193 16.32 21.55 43.30
C GLN A 193 15.34 21.81 44.45
N LEU A 194 15.85 21.90 45.67
CA LEU A 194 15.12 22.23 46.88
C LEU A 194 14.95 23.75 47.01
N GLU A 195 14.04 24.17 47.89
CA GLU A 195 13.75 25.60 48.14
C GLU A 195 14.97 26.38 48.68
N ASP A 196 15.91 25.68 49.33
CA ASP A 196 17.18 26.23 49.81
C ASP A 196 18.28 26.34 48.74
N GLY A 197 17.95 26.06 47.48
CA GLY A 197 18.85 26.12 46.33
C GLY A 197 19.74 24.88 46.14
N ARG A 198 19.76 23.92 47.07
CA ARG A 198 20.53 22.68 46.92
C ARG A 198 19.88 21.73 45.92
N THR A 199 20.69 21.03 45.13
CA THR A 199 20.20 19.97 44.23
C THR A 199 20.45 18.61 44.85
N VAL A 200 19.40 17.81 44.99
CA VAL A 200 19.46 16.43 45.51
C VAL A 200 18.94 15.44 44.48
N GLU A 201 19.54 14.26 44.43
CA GLU A 201 19.00 13.15 43.64
C GLU A 201 17.77 12.56 44.36
N CYS A 202 16.59 12.71 43.75
CA CYS A 202 15.34 12.20 44.29
C CYS A 202 14.79 11.09 43.39
N THR A 203 14.29 10.00 43.98
CA THR A 203 13.61 8.96 43.19
C THR A 203 12.21 9.43 42.78
N VAL A 204 11.73 8.96 41.64
CA VAL A 204 10.38 9.28 41.17
C VAL A 204 9.33 8.85 42.20
N ALA A 205 9.44 7.66 42.78
CA ALA A 205 8.51 7.20 43.81
C ALA A 205 8.49 8.09 45.06
N LYS A 206 9.68 8.52 45.54
CA LYS A 206 9.80 9.42 46.70
C LYS A 206 9.20 10.78 46.40
N TYR A 207 9.49 11.36 45.24
CA TYR A 207 8.93 12.64 44.80
C TYR A 207 7.39 12.63 44.79
N PHE A 208 6.77 11.60 44.21
CA PHE A 208 5.30 11.51 44.16
C PHE A 208 4.67 11.32 45.55
N LEU A 209 5.33 10.57 46.45
CA LEU A 209 4.88 10.42 47.83
C LEU A 209 4.96 11.74 48.61
N GLU A 210 6.07 12.47 48.49
CA GLU A 210 6.31 13.69 49.28
C GLU A 210 5.56 14.90 48.73
N ARG A 211 5.65 15.16 47.43
CA ARG A 211 5.11 16.35 46.75
C ARG A 211 3.61 16.24 46.45
N HIS A 212 3.17 15.06 46.00
CA HIS A 212 1.79 14.84 45.55
C HIS A 212 0.97 13.98 46.52
N LYS A 213 1.56 13.56 47.66
CA LYS A 213 0.92 12.67 48.66
C LYS A 213 0.34 11.41 48.04
N ARG A 214 0.99 10.91 46.97
CA ARG A 214 0.53 9.75 46.20
C ARG A 214 1.52 8.61 46.35
N LYS A 215 1.11 7.57 47.08
CA LYS A 215 1.84 6.30 47.15
C LYS A 215 1.60 5.53 45.87
N LEU A 216 2.68 5.16 45.17
CA LEU A 216 2.57 4.39 43.94
C LEU A 216 2.17 2.94 44.24
N GLU A 217 1.23 2.41 43.46
CA GLU A 217 0.80 1.00 43.54
C GLU A 217 1.76 0.08 42.80
N PHE A 218 2.35 0.55 41.69
CA PHE A 218 3.25 -0.21 40.83
C PHE A 218 4.66 0.41 40.75
N PRO A 219 5.38 0.60 41.88
CA PRO A 219 6.68 1.28 41.91
C PRO A 219 7.81 0.49 41.22
N HIS A 220 7.61 -0.80 40.98
CA HIS A 220 8.51 -1.70 40.25
C HIS A 220 8.41 -1.58 38.73
N LEU A 221 7.45 -0.81 38.19
CA LEU A 221 7.32 -0.54 36.76
C LEU A 221 8.17 0.69 36.35
N PRO A 222 8.56 0.80 35.07
CA PRO A 222 9.33 1.95 34.58
C PRO A 222 8.51 3.25 34.56
N CYS A 223 9.17 4.36 34.27
CA CYS A 223 8.54 5.66 34.05
C CYS A 223 8.52 6.01 32.56
N LEU A 224 7.56 6.85 32.16
CA LEU A 224 7.58 7.54 30.88
C LEU A 224 8.49 8.76 30.99
N GLN A 225 9.48 8.87 30.10
CA GLN A 225 10.18 10.13 29.88
C GLN A 225 9.38 10.96 28.87
N VAL A 226 9.11 12.22 29.21
CA VAL A 226 8.25 13.08 28.40
C VAL A 226 8.87 14.46 28.16
N GLY A 227 8.45 15.10 27.07
CA GLY A 227 8.97 16.42 26.68
C GLY A 227 10.32 16.31 25.95
N GLN A 228 11.30 17.13 26.34
CA GLN A 228 12.64 17.13 25.73
C GLN A 228 13.44 15.92 26.20
N GLU A 229 14.00 15.14 25.28
CA GLU A 229 14.81 13.94 25.59
C GLU A 229 16.04 14.27 26.43
N GLN A 230 16.59 15.49 26.33
CA GLN A 230 17.73 15.95 27.13
C GLN A 230 17.34 16.32 28.58
N LYS A 231 16.04 16.37 28.91
CA LYS A 231 15.53 16.71 30.24
C LYS A 231 15.06 15.47 30.99
N HIS A 232 14.94 15.63 32.31
CA HIS A 232 14.68 14.55 33.26
C HIS A 232 13.23 14.54 33.77
N THR A 233 12.25 14.73 32.89
CA THR A 233 10.83 14.70 33.27
C THR A 233 10.29 13.28 33.16
N TYR A 234 10.09 12.63 34.31
CA TYR A 234 9.63 11.25 34.41
C TYR A 234 8.25 11.16 35.05
N LEU A 235 7.35 10.40 34.43
CA LEU A 235 5.99 10.16 34.92
C LEU A 235 5.79 8.66 35.18
N PRO A 236 5.34 8.24 36.39
CA PRO A 236 4.87 6.88 36.62
C PRO A 236 3.74 6.49 35.66
N LEU A 237 3.65 5.20 35.29
CA LEU A 237 2.63 4.74 34.34
C LEU A 237 1.20 4.95 34.88
N GLU A 238 0.99 4.69 36.17
CA GLU A 238 -0.32 4.79 36.86
C GLU A 238 -0.88 6.22 37.02
N VAL A 239 -0.07 7.25 36.71
CA VAL A 239 -0.53 8.66 36.75
C VAL A 239 -0.81 9.22 35.36
N CYS A 240 -0.82 8.36 34.33
CA CYS A 240 -0.95 8.75 32.93
C CYS A 240 -2.10 8.03 32.23
N ASN A 241 -2.86 8.76 31.41
CA ASN A 241 -3.82 8.22 30.44
C ASN A 241 -3.35 8.51 29.01
N ILE A 242 -3.62 7.60 28.07
CA ILE A 242 -3.47 7.86 26.64
C ILE A 242 -4.51 8.91 26.23
N VAL A 243 -4.06 10.01 25.61
CA VAL A 243 -4.95 11.07 25.13
C VAL A 243 -5.83 10.56 23.98
N ALA A 244 -7.12 10.88 24.00
CA ALA A 244 -8.09 10.53 22.96
C ALA A 244 -7.74 11.13 21.57
N GLY A 245 -8.32 10.56 20.51
CA GLY A 245 -8.22 11.11 19.15
C GLY A 245 -6.83 10.98 18.51
N GLN A 246 -5.99 10.08 19.01
CA GLN A 246 -4.67 9.82 18.43
C GLN A 246 -4.72 8.69 17.41
N ARG A 247 -4.62 9.03 16.13
CA ARG A 247 -4.56 8.06 15.04
C ARG A 247 -3.35 7.12 15.19
N CYS A 248 -3.57 5.82 14.99
CA CYS A 248 -2.49 4.85 14.86
C CYS A 248 -1.86 4.95 13.46
N ILE A 249 -0.62 5.45 13.40
CA ILE A 249 0.18 5.58 12.16
C ILE A 249 1.02 4.32 11.93
N LYS A 250 1.36 3.61 13.01
CA LYS A 250 2.15 2.37 12.95
C LYS A 250 1.38 1.29 12.19
N LYS A 251 2.12 0.43 11.49
CA LYS A 251 1.53 -0.70 10.77
C LYS A 251 0.78 -1.62 11.75
N LEU A 252 -0.44 -1.98 11.39
CA LEU A 252 -1.21 -2.97 12.13
C LEU A 252 -0.60 -4.36 11.98
N THR A 253 -0.73 -5.20 13.01
CA THR A 253 -0.35 -6.61 12.91
C THR A 253 -1.29 -7.34 11.93
N ASP A 254 -0.89 -8.53 11.48
CA ASP A 254 -1.73 -9.32 10.56
C ASP A 254 -3.09 -9.66 11.19
N MET A 255 -3.12 -9.90 12.51
CA MET A 255 -4.35 -10.14 13.27
C MET A 255 -5.22 -8.88 13.37
N GLN A 256 -4.63 -7.74 13.75
CA GLN A 256 -5.33 -6.45 13.80
C GLN A 256 -5.90 -6.06 12.42
N THR A 257 -5.13 -6.29 11.36
CA THR A 257 -5.57 -6.04 9.97
C THR A 257 -6.77 -6.92 9.61
N SER A 258 -6.74 -8.21 9.98
CA SER A 258 -7.89 -9.12 9.78
C SER A 258 -9.14 -8.64 10.53
N THR A 259 -8.99 -8.25 11.80
CA THR A 259 -10.10 -7.70 12.61
C THR A 259 -10.64 -6.41 12.02
N MET A 260 -9.77 -5.49 11.60
CA MET A 260 -10.15 -4.23 10.95
C MET A 260 -10.92 -4.49 9.64
N ILE A 261 -10.45 -5.41 8.79
CA ILE A 261 -11.15 -5.78 7.55
C ILE A 261 -12.52 -6.36 7.86
N LYS A 262 -12.65 -7.24 8.85
CA LYS A 262 -13.94 -7.82 9.24
C LYS A 262 -14.92 -6.77 9.77
N ALA A 263 -14.44 -5.82 10.57
CA ALA A 263 -15.27 -4.77 11.12
C ALA A 263 -15.77 -3.77 10.05
N THR A 264 -14.98 -3.55 9.00
CA THR A 264 -15.19 -2.47 8.03
C THR A 264 -15.65 -2.94 6.65
N ALA A 265 -15.59 -4.25 6.36
CA ALA A 265 -16.10 -4.79 5.11
C ALA A 265 -17.63 -4.60 5.04
N ARG A 266 -18.07 -3.87 4.01
CA ARG A 266 -19.47 -3.62 3.67
C ARG A 266 -19.70 -3.97 2.22
N SER A 267 -20.82 -4.61 1.91
CA SER A 267 -21.23 -4.82 0.52
C SER A 267 -21.41 -3.46 -0.18
N ALA A 268 -21.44 -3.42 -1.51
CA ALA A 268 -21.69 -2.19 -2.23
C ALA A 268 -23.05 -1.56 -1.87
N PRO A 269 -24.17 -2.30 -1.82
CA PRO A 269 -25.46 -1.74 -1.40
C PRO A 269 -25.49 -1.25 0.06
N ASP A 270 -24.78 -1.93 0.97
CA ASP A 270 -24.73 -1.47 2.37
C ASP A 270 -23.91 -0.19 2.50
N ARG A 271 -22.79 -0.10 1.78
CA ARG A 271 -21.95 1.12 1.78
C ARG A 271 -22.69 2.30 1.16
N GLU A 272 -23.41 2.08 0.06
CA GLU A 272 -24.27 3.08 -0.57
C GLU A 272 -25.27 3.65 0.45
N LYS A 273 -26.00 2.76 1.15
CA LYS A 273 -26.93 3.16 2.22
C LYS A 273 -26.25 3.90 3.36
N GLU A 274 -25.04 3.49 3.78
CA GLU A 274 -24.27 4.19 4.81
C GLU A 274 -23.88 5.61 4.36
N ILE A 275 -23.50 5.80 3.09
CA ILE A 275 -23.18 7.12 2.54
C ILE A 275 -24.44 8.00 2.47
N ILE A 276 -25.57 7.47 1.98
CA ILE A 276 -26.85 8.21 1.93
C ILE A 276 -27.28 8.65 3.33
N LYS A 277 -27.24 7.75 4.31
CA LYS A 277 -27.53 8.09 5.72
C LYS A 277 -26.59 9.14 6.26
N LEU A 278 -25.31 9.09 5.90
CA LEU A 278 -24.33 10.07 6.32
C LEU A 278 -24.62 11.45 5.73
N MET A 279 -24.97 11.53 4.44
CA MET A 279 -25.38 12.78 3.79
C MET A 279 -26.61 13.40 4.48
N GLN A 280 -27.62 12.58 4.78
CA GLN A 280 -28.82 13.01 5.50
C GLN A 280 -28.50 13.52 6.91
N LYS A 281 -27.62 12.82 7.64
CA LYS A 281 -27.22 13.21 9.00
C LYS A 281 -26.34 14.46 9.02
N ALA A 282 -25.45 14.60 8.04
CA ALA A 282 -24.54 15.75 7.94
C ALA A 282 -25.29 17.05 7.66
N ASN A 283 -26.38 16.97 6.88
CA ASN A 283 -27.26 18.10 6.56
C ASN A 283 -26.47 19.37 6.19
N PHE A 284 -25.56 19.25 5.21
CA PHE A 284 -24.61 20.31 4.85
C PHE A 284 -25.28 21.66 4.52
N ASN A 285 -26.51 21.66 4.02
CA ASN A 285 -27.27 22.88 3.72
C ASN A 285 -27.73 23.64 4.98
N SER A 286 -27.68 23.00 6.16
CA SER A 286 -27.91 23.63 7.46
C SER A 286 -26.64 24.15 8.14
N ASP A 287 -25.46 23.84 7.57
CA ASP A 287 -24.19 24.36 8.07
C ASP A 287 -24.15 25.89 7.89
N PRO A 288 -23.98 26.68 8.97
CA PRO A 288 -24.01 28.13 8.88
C PRO A 288 -22.92 28.69 7.95
N TYR A 289 -21.75 28.06 7.90
CA TYR A 289 -20.63 28.50 7.05
C TYR A 289 -20.91 28.21 5.58
N VAL A 290 -21.50 27.05 5.27
CA VAL A 290 -21.89 26.71 3.89
C VAL A 290 -22.97 27.67 3.38
N ARG A 291 -23.96 27.98 4.23
CA ARG A 291 -25.05 28.91 3.93
C ARG A 291 -24.57 30.34 3.72
N ASP A 292 -23.63 30.82 4.54
CA ASP A 292 -23.07 32.18 4.41
C ASP A 292 -22.35 32.39 3.06
N PHE A 293 -21.84 31.32 2.46
CA PHE A 293 -21.23 31.33 1.12
C PHE A 293 -22.24 31.03 -0.01
N GLY A 294 -23.53 30.87 0.30
CA GLY A 294 -24.59 30.62 -0.68
C GLY A 294 -24.48 29.28 -1.40
N ILE A 295 -23.78 28.30 -0.81
CA ILE A 295 -23.58 26.97 -1.41
C ILE A 295 -24.79 26.09 -1.10
N ASN A 296 -25.30 25.40 -2.12
CA ASN A 296 -26.36 24.41 -1.98
C ASN A 296 -25.89 23.05 -2.52
N ILE A 297 -26.15 21.98 -1.77
CA ILE A 297 -25.66 20.63 -2.02
C ILE A 297 -26.83 19.68 -2.19
N SER A 298 -26.80 18.90 -3.26
CA SER A 298 -27.75 17.79 -3.46
C SER A 298 -27.58 16.73 -2.37
N THR A 299 -28.69 16.22 -1.83
CA THR A 299 -28.68 15.09 -0.90
C THR A 299 -28.57 13.74 -1.61
N ASP A 300 -28.86 13.72 -2.90
CA ASP A 300 -28.86 12.51 -3.72
C ASP A 300 -27.50 12.32 -4.40
N MET A 301 -27.12 11.05 -4.59
CA MET A 301 -25.95 10.70 -5.38
C MET A 301 -26.15 11.11 -6.84
N ALA A 302 -25.07 11.51 -7.51
CA ALA A 302 -25.13 11.81 -8.93
C ALA A 302 -25.42 10.53 -9.73
N GLU A 303 -26.48 10.57 -10.53
CA GLU A 303 -26.79 9.53 -11.50
C GLU A 303 -25.92 9.72 -12.75
N ILE A 304 -25.26 8.65 -13.17
CA ILE A 304 -24.35 8.65 -14.32
C ILE A 304 -24.58 7.38 -15.13
N GLU A 305 -24.47 7.51 -16.44
CA GLU A 305 -24.51 6.37 -17.36
C GLU A 305 -23.09 5.84 -17.54
N GLY A 306 -22.88 4.57 -17.17
CA GLY A 306 -21.63 3.86 -17.39
C GLY A 306 -21.74 2.90 -18.57
N ARG A 307 -20.62 2.62 -19.23
CA ARG A 307 -20.53 1.61 -20.29
C ARG A 307 -19.85 0.36 -19.76
N VAL A 308 -20.35 -0.83 -20.07
CA VAL A 308 -19.65 -2.08 -19.73
C VAL A 308 -18.89 -2.54 -20.96
N LEU A 309 -17.56 -2.43 -20.92
CA LEU A 309 -16.70 -2.86 -22.04
C LEU A 309 -16.71 -4.38 -22.18
N ASP A 310 -16.68 -4.85 -23.42
CA ASP A 310 -16.55 -6.27 -23.72
C ASP A 310 -15.16 -6.80 -23.29
N PRO A 311 -15.11 -7.97 -22.60
CA PRO A 311 -13.83 -8.57 -22.24
C PRO A 311 -13.13 -9.16 -23.48
N PRO A 312 -11.79 -9.13 -23.54
CA PRO A 312 -11.07 -9.71 -24.67
C PRO A 312 -11.20 -11.23 -24.68
N MET A 313 -11.16 -11.80 -25.89
CA MET A 313 -10.91 -13.21 -26.06
C MET A 313 -9.42 -13.53 -25.79
N LEU A 314 -9.18 -14.56 -24.99
CA LEU A 314 -7.86 -15.06 -24.64
C LEU A 314 -7.57 -16.36 -25.39
N GLN A 315 -6.34 -16.50 -25.87
CA GLN A 315 -5.87 -17.68 -26.58
C GLN A 315 -4.88 -18.47 -25.70
N TYR A 316 -5.17 -19.75 -25.54
CA TYR A 316 -4.33 -20.74 -24.90
C TYR A 316 -3.62 -21.61 -25.95
N GLY A 317 -2.73 -22.48 -25.48
CA GLY A 317 -2.04 -23.46 -26.32
C GLY A 317 -2.81 -24.76 -26.45
N GLY A 318 -2.11 -25.78 -26.95
CA GLY A 318 -2.63 -27.14 -27.08
C GLY A 318 -1.81 -27.93 -28.09
N ARG A 319 -1.25 -29.07 -27.66
CA ARG A 319 -0.68 -30.10 -28.57
C ARG A 319 -1.72 -31.15 -28.97
N VAL A 320 -2.74 -31.34 -28.13
CA VAL A 320 -3.81 -32.32 -28.38
C VAL A 320 -4.76 -31.74 -29.44
N ASN A 321 -4.85 -32.40 -30.60
CA ASN A 321 -5.65 -32.06 -31.79
C ASN A 321 -5.28 -30.79 -32.57
N ASN A 322 -4.12 -30.16 -32.31
CA ASN A 322 -3.65 -28.95 -33.02
C ASN A 322 -4.61 -27.72 -32.95
N THR A 323 -5.65 -27.78 -32.13
CA THR A 323 -6.62 -26.70 -31.92
C THR A 323 -6.21 -25.83 -30.73
N ARG A 324 -5.92 -24.56 -31.00
CA ARG A 324 -5.69 -23.53 -29.97
C ARG A 324 -7.01 -23.24 -29.27
N ALA A 325 -7.10 -23.53 -27.97
CA ALA A 325 -8.29 -23.21 -27.19
C ALA A 325 -8.41 -21.69 -26.99
N THR A 326 -9.61 -21.15 -27.17
CA THR A 326 -9.92 -19.75 -26.82
C THR A 326 -10.90 -19.70 -25.65
N VAL A 327 -10.90 -18.59 -24.92
CA VAL A 327 -11.85 -18.35 -23.83
C VAL A 327 -12.22 -16.88 -23.77
N VAL A 328 -13.51 -16.60 -23.60
CA VAL A 328 -14.01 -15.26 -23.29
C VAL A 328 -14.27 -15.20 -21.78
N PRO A 329 -13.66 -14.27 -21.04
CA PRO A 329 -13.96 -14.06 -19.63
C PRO A 329 -15.44 -13.80 -19.40
N ASN A 330 -16.01 -14.41 -18.36
CA ASN A 330 -17.36 -14.12 -17.91
C ASN A 330 -17.30 -13.39 -16.57
N GLN A 331 -17.90 -12.20 -16.49
CA GLN A 331 -17.86 -11.34 -15.30
C GLN A 331 -16.43 -11.18 -14.74
N GLY A 332 -15.44 -11.00 -15.63
CA GLY A 332 -14.03 -10.82 -15.26
C GLY A 332 -13.30 -12.07 -14.78
N VAL A 333 -13.84 -13.28 -14.99
CA VAL A 333 -13.24 -14.55 -14.56
C VAL A 333 -13.25 -15.58 -15.69
N TRP A 334 -12.21 -16.39 -15.76
CA TRP A 334 -12.17 -17.62 -16.57
C TRP A 334 -11.38 -18.70 -15.83
N ASP A 335 -11.28 -19.90 -16.42
CA ASP A 335 -10.48 -20.98 -15.88
C ASP A 335 -9.65 -21.71 -16.95
N MET A 336 -8.77 -22.57 -16.48
CA MET A 336 -7.88 -23.40 -17.30
C MET A 336 -8.39 -24.82 -17.55
N ARG A 337 -9.64 -25.17 -17.18
CA ARG A 337 -10.15 -26.53 -17.41
C ARG A 337 -10.18 -26.81 -18.91
N GLY A 338 -9.56 -27.93 -19.31
CA GLY A 338 -9.41 -28.33 -20.71
C GLY A 338 -8.47 -27.45 -21.54
N LYS A 339 -7.61 -26.62 -20.93
CA LYS A 339 -6.72 -25.68 -21.62
C LYS A 339 -5.27 -25.87 -21.19
N GLN A 340 -4.35 -25.76 -22.14
CA GLN A 340 -2.90 -25.81 -21.90
C GLN A 340 -2.28 -24.43 -22.09
N PHE A 341 -1.18 -24.14 -21.41
CA PHE A 341 -0.45 -22.88 -21.60
C PHE A 341 -0.09 -22.63 -23.07
N HIS A 342 -0.14 -21.38 -23.50
CA HIS A 342 0.27 -20.98 -24.85
C HIS A 342 1.69 -21.46 -25.17
N THR A 343 2.61 -21.27 -24.23
CA THR A 343 3.97 -21.80 -24.27
C THR A 343 4.30 -22.35 -22.88
N GLY A 344 4.05 -23.65 -22.71
CA GLY A 344 4.38 -24.37 -21.49
C GLY A 344 5.85 -24.83 -21.47
N ILE A 345 6.50 -24.65 -20.32
CA ILE A 345 7.88 -25.11 -20.11
C ILE A 345 7.88 -26.55 -19.63
N GLU A 346 8.74 -27.37 -20.23
CA GLU A 346 9.04 -28.71 -19.73
C GLU A 346 10.10 -28.65 -18.63
N ILE A 347 9.78 -29.19 -17.45
CA ILE A 347 10.62 -29.16 -16.26
C ILE A 347 11.25 -30.56 -16.09
N ARG A 348 12.56 -30.65 -16.36
CA ARG A 348 13.37 -31.87 -16.31
C ARG A 348 14.19 -31.97 -15.02
N VAL A 349 14.85 -30.88 -14.63
CA VAL A 349 15.75 -30.86 -13.47
C VAL A 349 15.22 -29.86 -12.45
N TRP A 350 14.72 -30.36 -11.33
CA TRP A 350 14.14 -29.54 -10.27
C TRP A 350 14.38 -30.15 -8.90
N ALA A 351 14.43 -29.30 -7.88
CA ALA A 351 14.70 -29.70 -6.50
C ALA A 351 13.59 -29.22 -5.55
N MET A 352 13.49 -29.88 -4.40
CA MET A 352 12.59 -29.52 -3.31
C MET A 352 13.36 -29.31 -2.00
N ALA A 353 13.18 -28.16 -1.36
CA ALA A 353 13.76 -27.82 -0.07
C ALA A 353 12.64 -27.56 0.95
N CYS A 354 12.54 -28.39 1.99
CA CYS A 354 11.49 -28.28 2.98
C CYS A 354 12.01 -27.63 4.27
N PHE A 355 11.59 -26.40 4.55
CA PHE A 355 11.92 -25.69 5.80
C PHE A 355 10.84 -25.83 6.88
N ALA A 356 9.80 -26.63 6.61
CA ALA A 356 8.83 -27.01 7.63
C ALA A 356 9.36 -28.22 8.41
N PRO A 357 9.16 -28.28 9.74
CA PRO A 357 9.58 -29.43 10.53
C PRO A 357 8.98 -30.74 9.99
N GLN A 358 9.75 -31.81 9.96
CA GLN A 358 9.31 -33.12 9.44
C GLN A 358 8.06 -33.67 10.15
N ARG A 359 7.91 -33.37 11.46
CA ARG A 359 6.70 -33.70 12.24
C ARG A 359 5.43 -33.03 11.70
N GLN A 360 5.55 -31.86 11.09
CA GLN A 360 4.44 -31.09 10.53
C GLN A 360 4.21 -31.46 9.06
N CYS A 361 5.29 -31.69 8.32
CA CYS A 361 5.26 -32.06 6.92
C CYS A 361 6.06 -33.34 6.71
N SER A 362 5.39 -34.49 6.63
CA SER A 362 6.03 -35.78 6.43
C SER A 362 6.53 -35.95 4.98
N GLU A 363 7.42 -36.92 4.77
CA GLU A 363 7.88 -37.26 3.41
C GLU A 363 6.73 -37.76 2.53
N GLN A 364 5.77 -38.46 3.12
CA GLN A 364 4.57 -38.89 2.39
C GLN A 364 3.74 -37.69 1.92
N ALA A 365 3.61 -36.63 2.74
CA ALA A 365 2.94 -35.40 2.33
C ALA A 365 3.66 -34.73 1.15
N LEU A 366 5.00 -34.69 1.15
CA LEU A 366 5.79 -34.16 0.04
C LEU A 366 5.62 -34.98 -1.25
N ARG A 367 5.58 -36.32 -1.15
CA ARG A 367 5.33 -37.22 -2.29
C ARG A 367 3.92 -37.02 -2.86
N ASN A 368 2.89 -36.97 -2.01
CA ASN A 368 1.50 -36.75 -2.42
C ASN A 368 1.32 -35.38 -3.10
N PHE A 369 1.95 -34.35 -2.54
CA PHE A 369 1.99 -33.01 -3.13
C PHE A 369 2.65 -33.03 -4.51
N THR A 370 3.81 -33.68 -4.63
CA THR A 370 4.55 -33.80 -5.90
C THR A 370 3.69 -34.48 -6.97
N GLN A 371 3.10 -35.62 -6.67
CA GLN A 371 2.23 -36.34 -7.62
C GLN A 371 1.03 -35.50 -8.07
N SER A 372 0.40 -34.80 -7.12
CA SER A 372 -0.73 -33.91 -7.42
C SER A 372 -0.30 -32.73 -8.30
N LEU A 373 0.86 -32.13 -8.01
CA LEU A 373 1.41 -31.03 -8.79
C LEU A 373 1.77 -31.48 -10.21
N GLN A 374 2.41 -32.65 -10.37
CA GLN A 374 2.75 -33.23 -11.67
C GLN A 374 1.52 -33.47 -12.52
N ARG A 375 0.45 -34.02 -11.95
CA ARG A 375 -0.83 -34.21 -12.66
C ARG A 375 -1.36 -32.88 -13.20
N ILE A 376 -1.51 -31.89 -12.33
CA ILE A 376 -2.06 -30.58 -12.69
C ILE A 376 -1.13 -29.82 -13.66
N SER A 377 0.19 -29.97 -13.53
CA SER A 377 1.15 -29.33 -14.44
C SER A 377 1.11 -29.96 -15.83
N ASN A 378 0.98 -31.29 -15.93
CA ASN A 378 0.79 -32.01 -17.19
C ASN A 378 -0.52 -31.58 -17.89
N ASP A 379 -1.62 -31.51 -17.14
CA ASP A 379 -2.92 -31.06 -17.66
C ASP A 379 -2.84 -29.62 -18.21
N ALA A 380 -2.06 -28.76 -17.55
CA ALA A 380 -1.80 -27.38 -17.97
C ALA A 380 -0.77 -27.25 -19.10
N GLY A 381 -0.18 -28.34 -19.59
CA GLY A 381 0.84 -28.32 -20.66
C GLY A 381 2.23 -27.85 -20.20
N MET A 382 2.52 -27.88 -18.90
CA MET A 382 3.84 -27.62 -18.29
C MET A 382 4.32 -28.91 -17.62
N PRO A 383 4.77 -29.91 -18.39
CA PRO A 383 5.07 -31.22 -17.81
C PRO A 383 6.26 -31.17 -16.86
N ILE A 384 6.08 -31.73 -15.66
CA ILE A 384 7.15 -31.92 -14.67
C ILE A 384 7.57 -33.39 -14.74
N LEU A 385 8.73 -33.64 -15.36
CA LEU A 385 9.23 -34.97 -15.61
C LEU A 385 10.01 -35.51 -14.41
N GLY A 386 9.79 -36.78 -14.09
CA GLY A 386 10.52 -37.49 -13.06
C GLY A 386 10.31 -36.96 -11.62
N GLN A 387 10.96 -37.59 -10.66
CA GLN A 387 11.01 -37.11 -9.28
C GLN A 387 12.02 -35.96 -9.14
N PRO A 388 11.92 -35.11 -8.10
CA PRO A 388 12.91 -34.06 -7.88
C PRO A 388 14.31 -34.68 -7.72
N CYS A 389 15.32 -34.07 -8.34
CA CYS A 389 16.70 -34.53 -8.27
C CYS A 389 17.29 -34.42 -6.85
N PHE A 390 16.65 -33.61 -5.99
CA PHE A 390 16.99 -33.44 -4.59
C PHE A 390 15.74 -33.12 -3.77
N CYS A 391 15.56 -33.77 -2.62
CA CYS A 391 14.49 -33.49 -1.67
C CYS A 391 15.02 -33.64 -0.23
N LYS A 392 15.19 -32.53 0.50
CA LYS A 392 15.69 -32.54 1.89
C LYS A 392 14.99 -31.53 2.78
N TYR A 393 15.01 -31.82 4.08
CA TYR A 393 14.61 -30.88 5.13
C TYR A 393 15.78 -29.98 5.54
N ALA A 394 15.47 -28.75 5.92
CA ALA A 394 16.41 -27.80 6.52
C ALA A 394 15.71 -26.91 7.53
N THR A 395 16.48 -26.26 8.39
CA THR A 395 15.95 -25.35 9.42
C THR A 395 16.80 -24.09 9.47
N GLY A 396 16.14 -22.93 9.57
CA GLY A 396 16.82 -21.63 9.68
C GLY A 396 17.23 -21.03 8.33
N ALA A 397 17.40 -19.70 8.33
CA ALA A 397 17.76 -18.95 7.12
C ALA A 397 19.20 -19.26 6.66
N ASP A 398 20.11 -19.55 7.58
CA ASP A 398 21.54 -19.78 7.28
C ASP A 398 21.82 -20.99 6.40
N GLN A 399 20.86 -21.92 6.32
CA GLN A 399 20.97 -23.12 5.47
C GLN A 399 20.61 -22.86 4.00
N VAL A 400 19.89 -21.76 3.71
CA VAL A 400 19.39 -21.47 2.36
C VAL A 400 20.54 -21.31 1.37
N GLU A 401 21.52 -20.45 1.69
CA GLU A 401 22.63 -20.17 0.79
C GLU A 401 23.50 -21.41 0.54
N LYS A 402 23.85 -22.13 1.61
CA LYS A 402 24.66 -23.35 1.54
C LYS A 402 23.98 -24.40 0.65
N MET A 403 22.69 -24.64 0.87
CA MET A 403 21.92 -25.60 0.10
C MET A 403 21.79 -25.17 -1.36
N PHE A 404 21.49 -23.90 -1.65
CA PHE A 404 21.30 -23.47 -3.03
C PHE A 404 22.60 -23.45 -3.84
N ARG A 405 23.74 -23.11 -3.21
CA ARG A 405 25.07 -23.22 -3.84
C ARG A 405 25.38 -24.68 -4.18
N TYR A 406 25.13 -25.60 -3.25
CA TYR A 406 25.26 -27.03 -3.50
C TYR A 406 24.39 -27.45 -4.70
N LEU A 407 23.10 -27.10 -4.68
CA LEU A 407 22.16 -27.46 -5.75
C LEU A 407 22.60 -26.94 -7.12
N LYS A 408 23.02 -25.66 -7.22
CA LYS A 408 23.45 -25.04 -8.48
C LYS A 408 24.73 -25.71 -9.03
N ASN A 409 25.65 -26.11 -8.17
CA ASN A 409 26.92 -26.70 -8.57
C ASN A 409 26.81 -28.20 -8.90
N THR A 410 25.94 -28.92 -8.19
CA THR A 410 25.79 -30.38 -8.32
C THR A 410 24.86 -30.77 -9.46
N PHE A 411 23.76 -30.06 -9.67
CA PHE A 411 22.74 -30.44 -10.65
C PHE A 411 22.80 -29.52 -11.88
N GLN A 412 23.56 -29.96 -12.89
CA GLN A 412 23.64 -29.27 -14.18
C GLN A 412 22.25 -29.10 -14.80
N GLY A 413 21.95 -27.88 -15.27
CA GLY A 413 20.66 -27.56 -15.86
C GLY A 413 19.49 -27.43 -14.88
N LEU A 414 19.73 -27.25 -13.57
CA LEU A 414 18.68 -27.02 -12.58
C LEU A 414 17.77 -25.84 -12.97
N GLN A 415 16.48 -26.14 -13.18
CA GLN A 415 15.48 -25.16 -13.62
C GLN A 415 14.75 -24.50 -12.45
N LEU A 416 14.41 -25.26 -11.40
CA LEU A 416 13.51 -24.79 -10.33
C LEU A 416 13.91 -25.37 -8.96
N ILE A 417 13.85 -24.52 -7.93
CA ILE A 417 13.82 -24.95 -6.53
C ILE A 417 12.45 -24.64 -5.92
N LEU A 418 11.71 -25.67 -5.57
CA LEU A 418 10.45 -25.57 -4.84
C LEU A 418 10.72 -25.57 -3.33
N VAL A 419 10.30 -24.51 -2.63
CA VAL A 419 10.63 -24.30 -1.22
C VAL A 419 9.37 -24.37 -0.35
N VAL A 420 9.30 -25.34 0.56
CA VAL A 420 8.16 -25.46 1.52
C VAL A 420 8.48 -24.68 2.78
N LEU A 421 7.58 -23.78 3.20
CA LEU A 421 7.76 -22.90 4.36
C LEU A 421 6.70 -23.15 5.45
N PRO A 422 7.06 -23.08 6.75
CA PRO A 422 6.14 -23.35 7.86
C PRO A 422 5.08 -22.24 8.09
N GLY A 423 5.17 -21.12 7.38
CA GLY A 423 4.29 -19.96 7.57
C GLY A 423 5.03 -18.65 7.25
N LYS A 424 4.80 -17.61 8.07
CA LYS A 424 5.58 -16.38 8.03
C LYS A 424 6.93 -16.64 8.71
N THR A 425 8.02 -16.46 7.97
CA THR A 425 9.37 -16.80 8.43
C THR A 425 10.41 -15.93 7.72
N PRO A 426 11.53 -15.56 8.37
CA PRO A 426 12.63 -14.84 7.73
C PRO A 426 13.25 -15.63 6.56
N VAL A 427 13.10 -16.96 6.55
CA VAL A 427 13.59 -17.84 5.47
C VAL A 427 13.07 -17.41 4.09
N TYR A 428 11.86 -16.84 3.99
CA TYR A 428 11.33 -16.36 2.72
C TYR A 428 12.21 -15.26 2.11
N ALA A 429 12.62 -14.27 2.91
CA ALA A 429 13.45 -13.17 2.44
C ALA A 429 14.82 -13.70 1.97
N GLU A 430 15.43 -14.59 2.75
CA GLU A 430 16.71 -15.18 2.40
C GLU A 430 16.65 -16.05 1.14
N VAL A 431 15.58 -16.84 0.95
CA VAL A 431 15.34 -17.61 -0.29
C VAL A 431 15.28 -16.69 -1.50
N LYS A 432 14.64 -15.52 -1.38
CA LYS A 432 14.55 -14.55 -2.48
C LYS A 432 15.85 -13.79 -2.71
N ARG A 433 16.58 -13.43 -1.66
CA ARG A 433 17.92 -12.85 -1.78
C ARG A 433 18.87 -13.83 -2.51
N VAL A 434 19.00 -15.05 -1.97
CA VAL A 434 19.91 -16.06 -2.53
C VAL A 434 19.51 -16.45 -3.96
N GLY A 435 18.22 -16.70 -4.19
CA GLY A 435 17.72 -17.10 -5.51
C GLY A 435 17.80 -15.98 -6.56
N ASP A 436 17.26 -14.80 -6.26
CA ASP A 436 17.07 -13.74 -7.25
C ASP A 436 18.35 -12.91 -7.46
N THR A 437 19.13 -12.61 -6.41
CA THR A 437 20.27 -11.67 -6.47
C THR A 437 21.62 -12.36 -6.48
N LEU A 438 21.81 -13.42 -5.68
CA LEU A 438 23.12 -14.05 -5.53
C LEU A 438 23.41 -15.13 -6.56
N LEU A 439 22.46 -16.03 -6.81
CA LEU A 439 22.71 -17.24 -7.61
C LEU A 439 21.93 -17.29 -8.92
N GLY A 440 20.90 -16.46 -9.11
CA GLY A 440 20.10 -16.46 -10.33
C GLY A 440 19.35 -17.76 -10.59
N VAL A 441 18.77 -18.36 -9.55
CA VAL A 441 18.02 -19.63 -9.65
C VAL A 441 16.54 -19.38 -9.38
N ALA A 442 15.67 -19.89 -10.25
CA ALA A 442 14.23 -19.73 -10.09
C ALA A 442 13.72 -20.45 -8.84
N THR A 443 12.99 -19.72 -8.00
CA THR A 443 12.44 -20.25 -6.74
C THR A 443 10.92 -20.10 -6.65
N GLN A 444 10.24 -21.17 -6.23
CA GLN A 444 8.81 -21.15 -5.94
C GLN A 444 8.53 -21.60 -4.51
N CYS A 445 8.16 -20.66 -3.64
CA CYS A 445 7.80 -20.96 -2.27
C CYS A 445 6.33 -21.41 -2.16
N VAL A 446 6.04 -22.37 -1.28
CA VAL A 446 4.69 -22.82 -0.94
C VAL A 446 4.57 -22.95 0.58
N GLN A 447 3.43 -22.55 1.14
CA GLN A 447 3.18 -22.73 2.57
C GLN A 447 2.84 -24.19 2.87
N VAL A 448 3.34 -24.71 3.99
CA VAL A 448 3.15 -26.10 4.40
C VAL A 448 1.68 -26.53 4.45
N LYS A 449 0.77 -25.65 4.85
CA LYS A 449 -0.68 -25.94 4.84
C LYS A 449 -1.22 -26.29 3.45
N ASN A 450 -0.65 -25.71 2.38
CA ASN A 450 -1.04 -25.96 0.99
C ASN A 450 -0.34 -27.20 0.40
N VAL A 451 0.69 -27.72 1.09
CA VAL A 451 1.35 -28.99 0.78
C VAL A 451 0.59 -30.15 1.44
N ILE A 452 0.23 -29.98 2.71
CA ILE A 452 -0.54 -30.97 3.47
C ILE A 452 -1.94 -31.13 2.87
N LYS A 453 -2.62 -30.00 2.60
CA LYS A 453 -3.96 -29.99 2.00
C LYS A 453 -3.91 -29.31 0.64
N THR A 454 -3.71 -30.12 -0.40
CA THR A 454 -3.70 -29.64 -1.78
C THR A 454 -5.12 -29.38 -2.26
N SER A 455 -5.27 -28.41 -3.18
CA SER A 455 -6.47 -28.24 -3.97
C SER A 455 -6.10 -28.01 -5.44
N PRO A 456 -6.87 -28.53 -6.41
CA PRO A 456 -6.56 -28.36 -7.83
C PRO A 456 -6.42 -26.88 -8.22
N GLN A 457 -7.28 -26.01 -7.69
CA GLN A 457 -7.20 -24.56 -7.93
C GLN A 457 -5.89 -23.94 -7.42
N THR A 458 -5.45 -24.32 -6.22
CA THR A 458 -4.19 -23.81 -5.64
C THR A 458 -2.99 -24.29 -6.46
N LEU A 459 -2.99 -25.56 -6.87
CA LEU A 459 -1.91 -26.13 -7.69
C LEU A 459 -1.89 -25.53 -9.09
N SER A 460 -3.05 -25.31 -9.73
CA SER A 460 -3.14 -24.62 -11.02
C SER A 460 -2.59 -23.19 -10.94
N ASN A 461 -2.96 -22.44 -9.89
CA ASN A 461 -2.40 -21.11 -9.64
C ASN A 461 -0.88 -21.15 -9.33
N LEU A 462 -0.38 -22.25 -8.78
CA LEU A 462 1.06 -22.46 -8.58
C LEU A 462 1.77 -22.68 -9.93
N CYS A 463 1.19 -23.51 -10.81
CA CYS A 463 1.71 -23.75 -12.16
C CYS A 463 1.76 -22.46 -12.99
N LEU A 464 0.74 -21.59 -12.90
CA LEU A 464 0.75 -20.26 -13.55
C LEU A 464 2.02 -19.46 -13.24
N LYS A 465 2.46 -19.48 -11.97
CA LYS A 465 3.65 -18.76 -11.51
C LYS A 465 4.94 -19.48 -11.92
N ILE A 466 4.97 -20.80 -11.85
CA ILE A 466 6.14 -21.60 -12.21
C ILE A 466 6.46 -21.42 -13.70
N ASN A 467 5.46 -21.59 -14.57
CA ASN A 467 5.64 -21.50 -16.02
C ASN A 467 6.31 -20.19 -16.43
N VAL A 468 5.80 -19.08 -15.91
CA VAL A 468 6.30 -17.72 -16.20
C VAL A 468 7.70 -17.46 -15.63
N LYS A 469 8.01 -17.97 -14.44
CA LYS A 469 9.37 -17.86 -13.87
C LYS A 469 10.42 -18.59 -14.69
N LEU A 470 10.01 -19.62 -15.42
CA LEU A 470 10.87 -20.39 -16.32
C LEU A 470 10.82 -19.86 -17.76
N GLY A 471 10.16 -18.72 -18.01
CA GLY A 471 10.12 -18.06 -19.31
C GLY A 471 8.96 -18.45 -20.22
N GLY A 472 8.01 -19.26 -19.74
CA GLY A 472 6.81 -19.66 -20.46
C GLY A 472 5.77 -18.53 -20.59
N VAL A 473 4.80 -18.76 -21.47
CA VAL A 473 3.67 -17.86 -21.74
C VAL A 473 2.38 -18.59 -21.39
N ASN A 474 1.62 -18.06 -20.44
CA ASN A 474 0.40 -18.75 -19.97
C ASN A 474 -0.73 -18.67 -20.99
N ASN A 475 -1.04 -17.47 -21.46
CA ASN A 475 -2.04 -17.18 -22.48
C ASN A 475 -1.67 -15.83 -23.13
N ILE A 476 -2.35 -15.51 -24.23
CA ILE A 476 -2.20 -14.24 -24.95
C ILE A 476 -3.57 -13.64 -25.25
N LEU A 477 -3.62 -12.33 -25.49
CA LEU A 477 -4.76 -11.71 -26.16
C LEU A 477 -4.85 -12.25 -27.59
N VAL A 478 -6.07 -12.57 -28.05
CA VAL A 478 -6.28 -13.01 -29.43
C VAL A 478 -5.79 -11.93 -30.40
N PRO A 479 -4.85 -12.23 -31.32
CA PRO A 479 -4.12 -11.18 -32.05
C PRO A 479 -4.96 -10.23 -32.90
N HIS A 480 -6.06 -10.70 -33.49
CA HIS A 480 -6.88 -9.94 -34.46
C HIS A 480 -7.91 -9.00 -33.82
N ILE A 481 -8.16 -9.13 -32.51
CA ILE A 481 -9.08 -8.24 -31.74
C ILE A 481 -8.33 -7.14 -30.97
N ARG A 482 -7.01 -7.06 -31.15
CA ARG A 482 -6.18 -6.09 -30.44
C ARG A 482 -6.33 -4.69 -31.07
N PRO A 483 -6.26 -3.61 -30.26
CA PRO A 483 -6.29 -2.23 -30.75
C PRO A 483 -5.21 -1.95 -31.80
N ARG A 484 -5.43 -0.90 -32.60
CA ARG A 484 -4.55 -0.53 -33.73
C ARG A 484 -3.09 -0.27 -33.32
N VAL A 485 -2.85 0.13 -32.06
CA VAL A 485 -1.50 0.34 -31.49
C VAL A 485 -0.57 -0.86 -31.68
N PHE A 486 -1.11 -2.08 -31.76
CA PHE A 486 -0.34 -3.32 -31.94
C PHE A 486 0.15 -3.57 -33.37
N ARG A 487 -0.22 -2.73 -34.35
CA ARG A 487 0.21 -2.87 -35.75
C ARG A 487 1.67 -2.52 -35.96
N GLU A 488 2.23 -1.69 -35.09
CA GLU A 488 3.64 -1.34 -35.08
C GLU A 488 4.26 -1.76 -33.73
N PRO A 489 5.60 -1.88 -33.64
CA PRO A 489 6.25 -2.23 -32.39
C PRO A 489 5.91 -1.23 -31.28
N VAL A 490 5.36 -1.72 -30.18
CA VAL A 490 4.98 -0.93 -29.01
C VAL A 490 5.51 -1.60 -27.74
N ILE A 491 6.01 -0.80 -26.80
CA ILE A 491 6.41 -1.25 -25.47
C ILE A 491 5.44 -0.70 -24.41
N PHE A 492 4.96 -1.59 -23.55
CA PHE A 492 4.13 -1.24 -22.39
C PHE A 492 4.99 -1.17 -21.14
N LEU A 493 5.05 0.01 -20.54
CA LEU A 493 5.75 0.26 -19.29
C LEU A 493 4.78 0.33 -18.13
N GLY A 494 5.20 -0.22 -16.99
CA GLY A 494 4.52 -0.05 -15.71
C GLY A 494 5.49 0.48 -14.68
N ALA A 495 5.08 1.48 -13.90
CA ALA A 495 5.95 2.11 -12.92
C ALA A 495 5.24 2.35 -11.57
N ASP A 496 5.93 2.06 -10.48
CA ASP A 496 5.44 2.22 -9.10
C ASP A 496 6.57 2.71 -8.19
N VAL A 497 6.20 3.49 -7.16
CA VAL A 497 7.08 3.88 -6.07
C VAL A 497 6.50 3.43 -4.74
N THR A 498 7.19 2.52 -4.07
CA THR A 498 6.80 2.01 -2.75
C THR A 498 7.59 2.72 -1.65
N HIS A 499 6.91 3.60 -0.91
CA HIS A 499 7.45 4.24 0.28
C HIS A 499 7.57 3.28 1.47
N PRO A 500 8.47 3.56 2.42
CA PRO A 500 8.52 2.84 3.69
C PRO A 500 7.25 3.09 4.53
N PRO A 501 6.96 2.22 5.53
CA PRO A 501 5.82 2.40 6.43
C PRO A 501 5.76 3.80 7.05
N ALA A 502 4.55 4.27 7.34
CA ALA A 502 4.38 5.57 7.96
C ALA A 502 5.07 5.61 9.35
N GLY A 503 5.82 6.69 9.61
CA GLY A 503 6.64 6.86 10.82
C GLY A 503 8.06 6.28 10.74
N ASP A 504 8.42 5.60 9.64
CA ASP A 504 9.83 5.31 9.33
C ASP A 504 10.47 6.58 8.74
N GLU A 505 11.68 6.91 9.20
CA GLU A 505 12.46 8.10 8.78
C GLU A 505 13.77 7.72 8.05
N LYS A 506 14.14 6.42 8.04
CA LYS A 506 15.45 5.96 7.55
C LYS A 506 15.37 5.17 6.26
N LYS A 507 14.36 4.30 6.11
CA LYS A 507 14.28 3.38 4.98
C LYS A 507 14.06 4.13 3.66
N PRO A 508 14.70 3.73 2.55
CA PRO A 508 14.52 4.41 1.27
C PRO A 508 13.15 4.10 0.65
N SER A 509 12.72 4.97 -0.26
CA SER A 509 11.68 4.63 -1.25
C SER A 509 12.27 3.69 -2.31
N ILE A 510 11.44 2.84 -2.90
CA ILE A 510 11.86 1.91 -3.96
C ILE A 510 11.05 2.23 -5.21
N ALA A 511 11.73 2.60 -6.28
CA ALA A 511 11.13 2.77 -7.61
C ALA A 511 11.32 1.50 -8.44
N ALA A 512 10.26 1.06 -9.10
CA ALA A 512 10.29 -0.09 -9.99
C ALA A 512 9.64 0.26 -11.32
N VAL A 513 10.29 -0.16 -12.42
CA VAL A 513 9.76 -0.01 -13.78
C VAL A 513 9.88 -1.34 -14.49
N VAL A 514 8.78 -1.79 -15.09
CA VAL A 514 8.73 -2.99 -15.92
C VAL A 514 8.44 -2.61 -17.36
N GLY A 515 8.88 -3.45 -18.31
CA GLY A 515 8.57 -3.29 -19.73
C GLY A 515 8.16 -4.61 -20.35
N SER A 516 7.17 -4.60 -21.24
CA SER A 516 6.78 -5.77 -22.03
C SER A 516 7.93 -6.20 -22.94
N MET A 517 8.13 -7.50 -23.17
CA MET A 517 9.29 -8.04 -23.91
C MET A 517 8.90 -8.83 -25.16
N ASP A 518 7.62 -8.80 -25.53
CA ASP A 518 7.06 -9.45 -26.71
C ASP A 518 5.88 -8.63 -27.26
N ALA A 519 5.43 -8.97 -28.46
CA ALA A 519 4.28 -8.33 -29.09
C ALA A 519 2.94 -8.77 -28.49
N HIS A 520 2.89 -9.81 -27.64
CA HIS A 520 1.66 -10.31 -26.99
C HIS A 520 1.27 -9.55 -25.71
N PRO A 521 1.99 -8.48 -25.40
CA PRO A 521 2.62 -8.16 -24.10
C PRO A 521 2.33 -9.15 -22.96
N SER A 522 2.89 -10.36 -23.01
CA SER A 522 2.79 -11.35 -21.92
C SER A 522 4.01 -11.35 -21.01
N ARG A 523 5.22 -11.38 -21.56
CA ARG A 523 6.47 -11.36 -20.80
C ARG A 523 6.89 -9.94 -20.46
N TYR A 524 7.41 -9.75 -19.25
CA TYR A 524 7.94 -8.47 -18.78
C TYR A 524 9.33 -8.64 -18.19
N ALA A 525 10.23 -7.68 -18.45
CA ALA A 525 11.46 -7.49 -17.70
C ALA A 525 11.28 -6.38 -16.65
N ALA A 526 12.16 -6.34 -15.65
CA ALA A 526 12.06 -5.41 -14.54
C ALA A 526 13.38 -4.69 -14.30
N THR A 527 13.26 -3.43 -13.90
CA THR A 527 14.33 -2.59 -13.37
C THR A 527 13.86 -2.05 -12.02
N VAL A 528 14.79 -1.90 -11.07
CA VAL A 528 14.47 -1.44 -9.72
C VAL A 528 15.60 -0.58 -9.18
N ARG A 529 15.25 0.46 -8.43
CA ARG A 529 16.17 1.41 -7.81
C ARG A 529 15.70 1.79 -6.42
N ILE A 530 16.66 1.99 -5.53
CA ILE A 530 16.40 2.72 -4.30
C ILE A 530 16.51 4.22 -4.59
N GLN A 531 15.73 5.02 -3.89
CA GLN A 531 15.81 6.48 -3.98
C GLN A 531 15.52 7.13 -2.63
N THR A 532 15.67 8.45 -2.59
CA THR A 532 15.51 9.27 -1.39
C THR A 532 14.20 8.96 -0.66
N HIS A 533 14.27 9.00 0.67
CA HIS A 533 13.13 8.75 1.56
C HIS A 533 11.91 9.57 1.13
N ARG A 534 10.78 8.89 0.87
CA ARG A 534 9.49 9.49 0.48
C ARG A 534 9.51 10.37 -0.79
N GLN A 535 10.52 10.24 -1.64
CA GLN A 535 10.49 10.83 -2.98
C GLN A 535 9.55 10.03 -3.88
N GLU A 536 8.57 10.69 -4.50
CA GLU A 536 7.60 10.08 -5.44
C GLU A 536 8.10 10.06 -6.89
N ILE A 537 8.86 11.07 -7.31
CA ILE A 537 9.45 11.12 -8.66
C ILE A 537 10.49 10.01 -8.82
N ILE A 538 10.43 9.25 -9.91
CA ILE A 538 11.43 8.23 -10.21
C ILE A 538 12.72 8.91 -10.69
N ALA A 539 13.72 8.97 -9.82
CA ALA A 539 14.95 9.74 -10.06
C ALA A 539 15.78 9.18 -11.23
N ASP A 540 15.91 7.86 -11.32
CA ASP A 540 16.76 7.18 -12.32
C ASP A 540 15.95 6.61 -13.50
N LEU A 541 14.80 7.22 -13.82
CA LEU A 541 13.89 6.70 -14.83
C LEU A 541 14.54 6.58 -16.21
N ALA A 542 15.39 7.52 -16.61
CA ALA A 542 16.04 7.50 -17.93
C ALA A 542 16.91 6.25 -18.11
N SER A 543 17.67 5.87 -17.08
CA SER A 543 18.50 4.66 -17.10
C SER A 543 17.63 3.40 -17.13
N MET A 544 16.60 3.34 -16.28
CA MET A 544 15.66 2.21 -16.22
C MET A 544 14.94 1.97 -17.56
N VAL A 545 14.44 3.03 -18.20
CA VAL A 545 13.78 2.94 -19.51
C VAL A 545 14.78 2.52 -20.59
N ARG A 546 16.00 3.06 -20.59
CA ARG A 546 17.07 2.67 -21.53
C ARG A 546 17.36 1.16 -21.45
N GLU A 547 17.49 0.61 -20.25
CA GLU A 547 17.70 -0.83 -20.05
C GLU A 547 16.55 -1.67 -20.64
N LEU A 548 15.30 -1.26 -20.39
CA LEU A 548 14.12 -1.94 -20.91
C LEU A 548 14.02 -1.85 -22.44
N LEU A 549 14.35 -0.72 -23.05
CA LEU A 549 14.37 -0.55 -24.51
C LEU A 549 15.44 -1.43 -25.17
N ILE A 550 16.64 -1.50 -24.60
CA ILE A 550 17.70 -2.40 -25.05
C ILE A 550 17.23 -3.85 -24.96
N GLN A 551 16.61 -4.23 -23.84
CA GLN A 551 16.13 -5.59 -23.64
C GLN A 551 14.97 -5.94 -24.58
N PHE A 552 14.06 -5.00 -24.84
CA PHE A 552 13.00 -5.15 -25.83
C PHE A 552 13.57 -5.42 -27.22
N TYR A 553 14.56 -4.63 -27.66
CA TYR A 553 15.21 -4.84 -28.95
C TYR A 553 15.94 -6.19 -29.02
N LYS A 554 16.61 -6.62 -27.94
CA LYS A 554 17.24 -7.94 -27.87
C LYS A 554 16.22 -9.08 -27.98
N SER A 555 15.04 -8.92 -27.39
CA SER A 555 13.98 -9.93 -27.36
C SER A 555 13.13 -9.98 -28.63
N THR A 556 12.89 -8.83 -29.28
CA THR A 556 11.96 -8.73 -30.41
C THR A 556 12.63 -8.44 -31.75
N ARG A 557 13.86 -7.89 -31.74
CA ARG A 557 14.55 -7.29 -32.90
C ARG A 557 13.85 -6.07 -33.51
N PHE A 558 12.88 -5.50 -32.80
CA PHE A 558 12.20 -4.27 -33.20
C PHE A 558 12.52 -3.13 -32.24
N LYS A 559 12.62 -1.91 -32.78
CA LYS A 559 12.63 -0.68 -31.98
C LYS A 559 11.17 -0.24 -31.77
N PRO A 560 10.72 0.03 -30.53
CA PRO A 560 9.38 0.56 -30.31
C PRO A 560 9.17 1.86 -31.06
N THR A 561 8.07 1.96 -31.79
CA THR A 561 7.58 3.23 -32.37
C THR A 561 6.72 4.01 -31.37
N ARG A 562 6.19 3.30 -30.36
CA ARG A 562 5.33 3.84 -29.30
C ARG A 562 5.73 3.31 -27.93
N ILE A 563 5.66 4.18 -26.93
CA ILE A 563 5.87 3.88 -25.51
C ILE A 563 4.59 4.21 -24.76
N ILE A 564 3.94 3.22 -24.16
CA ILE A 564 2.73 3.41 -23.35
C ILE A 564 3.08 3.17 -21.88
N MET A 565 3.05 4.22 -21.06
CA MET A 565 3.46 4.15 -19.65
C MET A 565 2.26 4.27 -18.72
N TYR A 566 2.07 3.25 -17.88
CA TYR A 566 1.13 3.25 -16.75
C TYR A 566 1.89 3.53 -15.44
N ARG A 567 1.68 4.71 -14.85
CA ARG A 567 2.34 5.18 -13.63
C ARG A 567 1.38 5.11 -12.43
N ASP A 568 1.60 4.17 -11.50
CA ASP A 568 0.72 3.95 -10.33
C ASP A 568 1.05 4.88 -9.16
N GLY A 569 0.05 5.41 -8.46
CA GLY A 569 0.22 5.97 -7.11
C GLY A 569 0.52 7.47 -7.01
N VAL A 570 0.58 8.20 -8.14
CA VAL A 570 0.81 9.65 -8.14
C VAL A 570 -0.47 10.39 -7.76
N SER A 571 -0.38 11.36 -6.86
CA SER A 571 -1.51 12.22 -6.48
C SER A 571 -1.68 13.41 -7.45
N GLU A 572 -2.91 13.92 -7.60
CA GLU A 572 -3.23 15.02 -8.53
C GLU A 572 -2.35 16.27 -8.30
N GLY A 573 -2.09 16.62 -7.04
CA GLY A 573 -1.22 17.75 -6.69
C GLY A 573 0.25 17.58 -7.10
N GLN A 574 0.63 16.40 -7.59
CA GLN A 574 1.99 16.08 -8.06
C GLN A 574 2.05 15.77 -9.56
N PHE A 575 0.92 15.80 -10.29
CA PHE A 575 0.86 15.41 -11.71
C PHE A 575 1.88 16.17 -12.56
N GLN A 576 1.87 17.50 -12.51
CA GLN A 576 2.77 18.33 -13.31
C GLN A 576 4.25 18.07 -12.97
N GLN A 577 4.58 18.02 -11.67
CA GLN A 577 5.96 17.80 -11.23
C GLN A 577 6.50 16.43 -11.67
N VAL A 578 5.68 15.38 -11.54
CA VAL A 578 6.04 14.03 -11.97
C VAL A 578 6.14 13.95 -13.50
N LEU A 579 5.15 14.48 -14.22
CA LEU A 579 5.11 14.49 -15.68
C LEU A 579 6.36 15.16 -16.26
N TRP A 580 6.69 16.37 -15.82
CA TRP A 580 7.82 17.13 -16.38
C TRP A 580 9.15 16.39 -16.22
N HIS A 581 9.37 15.75 -15.08
CA HIS A 581 10.59 14.99 -14.85
C HIS A 581 10.58 13.66 -15.61
N GLU A 582 9.51 12.87 -15.45
CA GLU A 582 9.46 11.50 -15.93
C GLU A 582 9.29 11.41 -17.46
N LEU A 583 8.48 12.28 -18.08
CA LEU A 583 8.38 12.35 -19.54
C LEU A 583 9.71 12.75 -20.19
N ARG A 584 10.40 13.74 -19.61
CA ARG A 584 11.73 14.15 -20.07
C ARG A 584 12.73 13.00 -19.96
N ALA A 585 12.70 12.25 -18.86
CA ALA A 585 13.57 11.10 -18.67
C ALA A 585 13.32 9.96 -19.68
N ILE A 586 12.06 9.70 -20.06
CA ILE A 586 11.72 8.73 -21.13
C ILE A 586 12.30 9.19 -22.47
N ARG A 587 12.09 10.46 -22.84
CA ARG A 587 12.63 11.04 -24.08
C ARG A 587 14.15 11.03 -24.11
N GLU A 588 14.78 11.38 -22.99
CA GLU A 588 16.24 11.31 -22.82
C GLU A 588 16.77 9.89 -23.01
N ALA A 589 16.09 8.87 -22.48
CA ALA A 589 16.48 7.48 -22.67
C ALA A 589 16.50 7.08 -24.15
N CYS A 590 15.54 7.58 -24.94
CA CYS A 590 15.44 7.33 -26.38
C CYS A 590 16.57 8.01 -27.14
N VAL A 591 16.78 9.32 -26.93
CA VAL A 591 17.85 10.10 -27.59
C VAL A 591 19.25 9.56 -27.25
N ARG A 592 19.48 9.11 -26.01
CA ARG A 592 20.75 8.50 -25.58
C ARG A 592 21.01 7.12 -26.21
N LEU A 593 20.00 6.46 -26.77
CA LEU A 593 20.18 5.20 -27.50
C LEU A 593 20.56 5.46 -28.96
N GLU A 594 19.91 6.42 -29.60
CA GLU A 594 20.11 6.74 -31.00
C GLU A 594 19.66 8.18 -31.28
N ILE A 595 20.50 8.94 -31.98
CA ILE A 595 20.17 10.31 -32.39
C ILE A 595 18.99 10.26 -33.36
N GLY A 596 17.93 11.03 -33.08
CA GLY A 596 16.70 11.06 -33.88
C GLY A 596 15.68 9.95 -33.55
N TYR A 597 15.95 9.09 -32.56
CA TYR A 597 14.95 8.11 -32.10
C TYR A 597 13.95 8.75 -31.14
N GLU A 598 12.77 9.10 -31.69
CA GLU A 598 11.72 9.85 -31.01
C GLU A 598 10.37 9.10 -31.09
N PRO A 599 10.22 7.97 -30.37
CA PRO A 599 8.95 7.24 -30.36
C PRO A 599 7.86 8.05 -29.63
N GLY A 600 6.60 7.91 -30.08
CA GLY A 600 5.47 8.58 -29.45
C GLY A 600 5.21 8.05 -28.03
N VAL A 601 5.14 8.93 -27.03
CA VAL A 601 4.89 8.57 -25.63
C VAL A 601 3.44 8.86 -25.24
N THR A 602 2.78 7.89 -24.63
CA THR A 602 1.50 8.09 -23.91
C THR A 602 1.72 7.84 -22.43
N PHE A 603 1.48 8.85 -21.59
CA PHE A 603 1.73 8.83 -20.15
C PHE A 603 0.40 8.83 -19.38
N ILE A 604 0.11 7.72 -18.71
CA ILE A 604 -1.16 7.48 -18.04
C ILE A 604 -0.90 7.25 -16.55
N VAL A 605 -1.43 8.12 -15.71
CA VAL A 605 -1.43 7.89 -14.26
C VAL A 605 -2.58 6.95 -13.90
N VAL A 606 -2.29 5.95 -13.08
CA VAL A 606 -3.27 5.01 -12.53
C VAL A 606 -3.43 5.29 -11.03
N GLN A 607 -4.65 5.53 -10.59
CA GLN A 607 -4.97 5.74 -9.20
C GLN A 607 -6.02 4.72 -8.75
N LYS A 608 -5.60 3.74 -7.94
CA LYS A 608 -6.51 2.80 -7.28
C LYS A 608 -7.01 3.29 -5.91
N ARG A 609 -6.28 4.23 -5.30
CA ARG A 609 -6.53 4.73 -3.94
C ARG A 609 -7.18 6.10 -3.98
N HIS A 610 -8.48 6.13 -4.25
CA HIS A 610 -9.33 7.32 -4.19
C HIS A 610 -10.67 6.98 -3.52
N HIS A 611 -11.53 8.00 -3.38
CA HIS A 611 -12.80 7.92 -2.67
C HIS A 611 -14.03 7.83 -3.57
N THR A 612 -13.88 7.97 -4.89
CA THR A 612 -14.96 7.66 -5.85
C THR A 612 -15.43 6.21 -5.71
N ARG A 613 -16.74 6.02 -5.55
CA ARG A 613 -17.43 4.72 -5.58
C ARG A 613 -18.55 4.78 -6.61
N LEU A 614 -18.79 3.65 -7.25
CA LEU A 614 -19.84 3.48 -8.26
C LEU A 614 -20.74 2.34 -7.80
N PHE A 615 -22.05 2.54 -7.91
CA PHE A 615 -23.10 1.62 -7.49
C PHE A 615 -24.07 1.40 -8.66
N CYS A 616 -24.68 0.22 -8.75
CA CYS A 616 -25.73 -0.03 -9.75
C CYS A 616 -27.01 0.67 -9.32
N SER A 617 -27.61 1.48 -10.18
CA SER A 617 -28.94 2.05 -9.97
C SER A 617 -30.02 0.96 -9.98
N ASP A 618 -29.96 0.03 -10.94
CA ASP A 618 -30.80 -1.17 -10.94
C ASP A 618 -30.15 -2.29 -10.10
N LYS A 619 -30.93 -2.83 -9.17
CA LYS A 619 -30.55 -4.00 -8.36
C LYS A 619 -30.29 -5.24 -9.22
N LYS A 620 -30.88 -5.36 -10.41
CA LYS A 620 -30.67 -6.51 -11.32
C LYS A 620 -29.27 -6.57 -11.89
N GLU A 621 -28.57 -5.44 -11.97
CA GLU A 621 -27.20 -5.36 -12.48
C GLU A 621 -26.14 -5.68 -11.41
N GLN A 622 -26.56 -5.84 -10.15
CA GLN A 622 -25.66 -6.14 -9.04
C GLN A 622 -25.07 -7.55 -9.17
N ILE A 623 -23.74 -7.65 -9.19
CA ILE A 623 -23.04 -8.91 -9.39
C ILE A 623 -22.60 -9.53 -8.06
N GLY A 624 -23.06 -10.77 -7.83
CA GLY A 624 -22.63 -11.63 -6.73
C GLY A 624 -23.08 -11.15 -5.35
N LYS A 625 -22.59 -11.81 -4.29
CA LYS A 625 -22.99 -11.52 -2.90
C LYS A 625 -22.63 -10.10 -2.43
N SER A 626 -21.59 -9.52 -3.02
CA SER A 626 -21.12 -8.17 -2.68
C SER A 626 -21.95 -7.06 -3.34
N GLY A 627 -22.76 -7.40 -4.35
CA GLY A 627 -23.66 -6.49 -5.07
C GLY A 627 -22.96 -5.37 -5.84
N ASN A 628 -21.76 -5.61 -6.37
CA ASN A 628 -20.98 -4.60 -7.07
C ASN A 628 -21.40 -4.43 -8.54
N ILE A 629 -20.96 -3.32 -9.13
CA ILE A 629 -20.94 -3.09 -10.58
C ILE A 629 -20.16 -4.21 -11.32
N PRO A 630 -20.55 -4.54 -12.57
CA PRO A 630 -19.88 -5.56 -13.37
C PRO A 630 -18.46 -5.17 -13.75
N ALA A 631 -17.60 -6.17 -13.95
CA ALA A 631 -16.25 -5.95 -14.48
C ALA A 631 -16.34 -5.38 -15.90
N GLY A 632 -15.57 -4.32 -16.19
CA GLY A 632 -15.61 -3.60 -17.47
C GLY A 632 -16.43 -2.30 -17.42
N THR A 633 -17.14 -2.03 -16.32
CA THR A 633 -17.84 -0.75 -16.11
C THR A 633 -16.85 0.41 -16.21
N THR A 634 -17.13 1.32 -17.13
CA THR A 634 -16.30 2.46 -17.53
C THR A 634 -17.14 3.73 -17.47
N VAL A 635 -16.56 4.79 -16.89
CA VAL A 635 -17.19 6.10 -16.73
C VAL A 635 -16.19 7.17 -17.13
N ASP A 636 -16.48 7.86 -18.23
CA ASP A 636 -15.70 8.97 -18.77
C ASP A 636 -16.50 10.27 -18.91
N VAL A 637 -17.76 10.27 -18.44
CA VAL A 637 -18.68 11.41 -18.50
C VAL A 637 -19.25 11.75 -17.12
N GLY A 638 -19.53 13.03 -16.88
CA GLY A 638 -20.29 13.55 -15.74
C GLY A 638 -19.46 13.80 -14.48
N ILE A 639 -18.71 12.81 -14.00
CA ILE A 639 -17.89 12.91 -12.76
C ILE A 639 -16.37 13.00 -13.01
N THR A 640 -15.96 12.97 -14.27
CA THR A 640 -14.58 13.12 -14.77
C THR A 640 -14.20 14.60 -14.93
N HIS A 641 -12.91 14.86 -15.17
CA HIS A 641 -12.38 16.22 -15.35
C HIS A 641 -13.09 16.95 -16.50
N PRO A 642 -13.38 18.26 -16.36
CA PRO A 642 -14.13 19.00 -17.38
C PRO A 642 -13.43 19.11 -18.74
N THR A 643 -12.09 19.14 -18.75
CA THR A 643 -11.30 19.43 -19.97
C THR A 643 -10.14 18.46 -20.23
N GLU A 644 -9.77 17.64 -19.25
CA GLU A 644 -8.60 16.74 -19.36
C GLU A 644 -9.10 15.34 -19.72
N PHE A 645 -8.20 14.47 -20.17
CA PHE A 645 -8.56 13.12 -20.56
C PHE A 645 -8.39 12.17 -19.38
N ASP A 646 -9.48 11.94 -18.64
CA ASP A 646 -9.58 10.97 -17.56
C ASP A 646 -10.80 10.07 -17.68
N PHE A 647 -10.71 8.88 -17.07
CA PHE A 647 -11.81 7.94 -16.99
C PHE A 647 -11.64 6.98 -15.81
N TYR A 648 -12.76 6.48 -15.31
CA TYR A 648 -12.80 5.38 -14.35
C TYR A 648 -13.06 4.06 -15.09
N LEU A 649 -12.34 3.01 -14.73
CA LEU A 649 -12.58 1.66 -15.20
C LEU A 649 -12.54 0.67 -14.03
N CYS A 650 -13.69 0.06 -13.74
CA CYS A 650 -13.80 -1.07 -12.83
C CYS A 650 -13.51 -2.38 -13.56
N SER A 651 -12.24 -2.67 -13.82
CA SER A 651 -11.84 -3.81 -14.63
C SER A 651 -12.04 -5.19 -13.98
N HIS A 652 -12.39 -5.27 -12.69
CA HIS A 652 -12.35 -6.51 -11.91
C HIS A 652 -13.70 -6.84 -11.28
N ALA A 653 -13.93 -8.13 -11.03
CA ALA A 653 -15.09 -8.59 -10.29
C ALA A 653 -14.96 -8.29 -8.79
N GLY A 654 -15.97 -7.64 -8.21
CA GLY A 654 -16.04 -7.34 -6.78
C GLY A 654 -16.35 -8.57 -5.93
N ILE A 655 -15.34 -9.30 -5.45
CA ILE A 655 -15.56 -10.54 -4.67
C ILE A 655 -16.09 -10.22 -3.26
N GLN A 656 -15.53 -9.19 -2.63
CA GLN A 656 -15.83 -8.80 -1.25
C GLN A 656 -15.74 -7.29 -1.12
N GLY A 657 -16.61 -6.73 -0.29
CA GLY A 657 -16.63 -5.30 -0.05
C GLY A 657 -17.25 -4.52 -1.21
N THR A 658 -16.99 -3.22 -1.25
CA THR A 658 -17.26 -2.36 -2.40
C THR A 658 -16.00 -2.25 -3.26
N SER A 659 -16.13 -2.48 -4.56
CA SER A 659 -15.08 -2.34 -5.56
C SER A 659 -14.55 -0.90 -5.61
N ARG A 660 -13.27 -0.78 -5.97
CA ARG A 660 -12.64 0.52 -6.24
C ARG A 660 -12.38 0.61 -7.75
N PRO A 661 -13.18 1.38 -8.51
CA PRO A 661 -12.96 1.55 -9.94
C PRO A 661 -11.68 2.35 -10.14
N SER A 662 -10.66 1.79 -10.78
CA SER A 662 -9.39 2.51 -10.94
C SER A 662 -9.58 3.73 -11.82
N HIS A 663 -8.96 4.85 -11.43
CA HIS A 663 -8.99 6.10 -12.16
C HIS A 663 -7.75 6.23 -13.03
N TYR A 664 -7.93 6.54 -14.30
CA TYR A 664 -6.88 6.70 -15.30
C TYR A 664 -6.90 8.12 -15.78
N HIS A 665 -5.75 8.80 -15.72
CA HIS A 665 -5.62 10.17 -16.15
C HIS A 665 -4.46 10.27 -17.15
N VAL A 666 -4.75 10.68 -18.37
CA VAL A 666 -3.78 10.81 -19.47
C VAL A 666 -3.11 12.18 -19.34
N LEU A 667 -1.86 12.19 -18.89
CA LEU A 667 -1.11 13.43 -18.69
C LEU A 667 -0.36 13.87 -19.96
N TRP A 668 -0.11 12.94 -20.88
CA TRP A 668 0.55 13.22 -22.14
C TRP A 668 0.20 12.14 -23.17
N ASP A 669 0.03 12.53 -24.43
CA ASP A 669 -0.24 11.56 -25.50
C ASP A 669 0.25 12.02 -26.88
N ASP A 670 1.46 11.60 -27.26
CA ASP A 670 1.97 11.80 -28.62
C ASP A 670 1.27 10.88 -29.65
N ASN A 671 0.59 9.81 -29.19
CA ASN A 671 0.00 8.78 -30.04
C ASN A 671 -1.46 9.07 -30.41
N ASN A 672 -2.04 10.12 -29.85
CA ASN A 672 -3.36 10.66 -30.18
C ASN A 672 -4.48 9.61 -30.11
N PHE A 673 -4.55 8.89 -29.00
CA PHE A 673 -5.56 7.87 -28.74
C PHE A 673 -6.96 8.46 -28.68
N ALA A 674 -7.90 7.77 -29.34
CA ALA A 674 -9.31 7.93 -29.04
C ALA A 674 -9.65 7.31 -27.67
N ALA A 675 -10.69 7.85 -27.01
CA ALA A 675 -11.17 7.36 -25.71
C ALA A 675 -11.43 5.84 -25.72
N ASP A 676 -12.21 5.36 -26.69
CA ASP A 676 -12.54 3.94 -26.81
C ASP A 676 -11.30 3.06 -27.00
N ASP A 677 -10.36 3.47 -27.86
CA ASP A 677 -9.15 2.71 -28.13
C ASP A 677 -8.30 2.55 -26.86
N LEU A 678 -8.14 3.63 -26.08
CA LEU A 678 -7.35 3.60 -24.86
C LEU A 678 -8.06 2.85 -23.73
N GLN A 679 -9.36 3.07 -23.54
CA GLN A 679 -10.16 2.37 -22.53
C GLN A 679 -10.18 0.87 -22.77
N MET A 680 -10.41 0.43 -24.03
CA MET A 680 -10.31 -0.97 -24.40
C MET A 680 -8.90 -1.51 -24.18
N LEU A 681 -7.85 -0.81 -24.63
CA LEU A 681 -6.46 -1.22 -24.41
C LEU A 681 -6.15 -1.43 -22.92
N THR A 682 -6.52 -0.46 -22.08
CA THR A 682 -6.37 -0.54 -20.62
C THR A 682 -7.10 -1.76 -20.07
N TYR A 683 -8.35 -2.00 -20.49
CA TYR A 683 -9.13 -3.16 -20.04
C TYR A 683 -8.51 -4.49 -20.51
N GLN A 684 -8.02 -4.57 -21.73
CA GLN A 684 -7.34 -5.76 -22.24
C GLN A 684 -6.05 -6.08 -21.44
N LEU A 685 -5.26 -5.07 -21.08
CA LEU A 685 -4.07 -5.25 -20.25
C LEU A 685 -4.39 -5.68 -18.80
N CYS A 686 -5.62 -5.50 -18.33
CA CYS A 686 -6.07 -6.09 -17.05
C CYS A 686 -6.27 -7.62 -17.12
N HIS A 687 -6.31 -8.20 -18.33
CA HIS A 687 -6.46 -9.65 -18.55
C HIS A 687 -5.15 -10.38 -18.82
N THR A 688 -4.03 -9.66 -19.00
CA THR A 688 -2.70 -10.25 -19.27
C THR A 688 -1.89 -10.53 -18.00
N TYR A 689 -2.50 -10.36 -16.82
CA TYR A 689 -1.84 -10.64 -15.55
C TYR A 689 -1.72 -12.14 -15.28
N VAL A 690 -0.49 -12.63 -15.21
CA VAL A 690 -0.18 -14.06 -15.30
C VAL A 690 -0.45 -14.89 -14.04
N ARG A 691 -0.70 -14.26 -12.89
CA ARG A 691 -0.80 -15.00 -11.60
C ARG A 691 -2.19 -15.57 -11.31
N CYS A 692 -3.20 -15.24 -12.10
CA CYS A 692 -4.55 -15.76 -11.96
C CYS A 692 -5.29 -15.72 -13.30
N THR A 693 -6.36 -16.49 -13.42
CA THR A 693 -7.30 -16.45 -14.56
C THR A 693 -8.45 -15.47 -14.28
N ARG A 694 -8.10 -14.23 -13.98
CA ARG A 694 -9.06 -13.17 -13.65
C ARG A 694 -8.60 -11.84 -14.23
N SER A 695 -9.55 -10.99 -14.60
CA SER A 695 -9.26 -9.59 -14.84
C SER A 695 -8.92 -8.91 -13.52
N VAL A 696 -7.75 -8.29 -13.45
CA VAL A 696 -7.27 -7.59 -12.26
C VAL A 696 -7.66 -6.11 -12.29
N SER A 697 -7.57 -5.44 -11.14
CA SER A 697 -8.09 -4.07 -10.95
C SER A 697 -7.30 -2.96 -11.65
N ILE A 698 -6.07 -3.24 -12.10
CA ILE A 698 -5.17 -2.31 -12.80
C ILE A 698 -4.41 -3.11 -13.87
N PRO A 699 -3.87 -2.48 -14.92
CA PRO A 699 -3.15 -3.17 -15.97
C PRO A 699 -1.98 -4.00 -15.41
N ALA A 700 -1.74 -5.16 -16.02
CA ALA A 700 -0.63 -6.05 -15.67
C ALA A 700 0.72 -5.32 -15.49
N PRO A 701 1.16 -4.40 -16.36
CA PRO A 701 2.42 -3.66 -16.16
C PRO A 701 2.47 -2.91 -14.81
N ALA A 702 1.43 -2.15 -14.46
CA ALA A 702 1.37 -1.44 -13.18
C ALA A 702 1.39 -2.42 -12.00
N TYR A 703 0.65 -3.53 -12.11
CA TYR A 703 0.63 -4.58 -11.10
C TYR A 703 2.01 -5.23 -10.89
N TYR A 704 2.75 -5.45 -11.99
CA TYR A 704 4.09 -6.03 -11.94
C TYR A 704 5.12 -5.09 -11.33
N ALA A 705 5.07 -3.79 -11.62
CA ALA A 705 5.95 -2.79 -11.01
C ALA A 705 5.84 -2.83 -9.47
N HIS A 706 4.62 -2.88 -8.95
CA HIS A 706 4.37 -3.03 -7.52
C HIS A 706 4.91 -4.36 -6.94
N LEU A 707 4.83 -5.48 -7.68
CA LEU A 707 5.45 -6.75 -7.26
C LEU A 707 6.97 -6.68 -7.22
N VAL A 708 7.60 -5.97 -8.16
CA VAL A 708 9.05 -5.74 -8.21
C VAL A 708 9.49 -4.89 -7.03
N ALA A 709 8.82 -3.76 -6.77
CA ALA A 709 9.11 -2.90 -5.63
C ALA A 709 9.00 -3.65 -4.29
N PHE A 710 7.95 -4.46 -4.12
CA PHE A 710 7.82 -5.32 -2.94
C PHE A 710 8.89 -6.40 -2.85
N ARG A 711 9.32 -6.98 -3.98
CA ARG A 711 10.40 -7.97 -3.97
C ARG A 711 11.72 -7.34 -3.53
N ALA A 712 12.05 -6.16 -4.04
CA ALA A 712 13.23 -5.41 -3.61
C ALA A 712 13.19 -5.05 -2.12
N ARG A 713 12.00 -4.74 -1.57
CA ARG A 713 11.85 -4.57 -0.11
C ARG A 713 12.25 -5.82 0.67
N TYR A 714 11.95 -7.02 0.17
CA TYR A 714 12.42 -8.28 0.77
C TYR A 714 13.93 -8.48 0.62
N HIS A 715 14.54 -8.05 -0.49
CA HIS A 715 15.99 -8.11 -0.68
C HIS A 715 16.76 -7.17 0.27
N LEU A 716 16.12 -6.09 0.69
CA LEU A 716 16.65 -5.16 1.69
C LEU A 716 16.51 -5.64 3.14
N VAL A 717 15.79 -6.74 3.41
CA VAL A 717 15.64 -7.26 4.78
C VAL A 717 17.02 -7.73 5.29
N GLU A 718 17.42 -7.20 6.43
CA GLU A 718 18.70 -7.56 7.08
C GLU A 718 18.60 -8.93 7.76
N LYS A 719 19.74 -9.65 7.82
CA LYS A 719 19.81 -10.94 8.53
C LYS A 719 19.55 -10.81 10.04
N ASP A 720 19.76 -9.62 10.62
CA ASP A 720 19.77 -9.44 12.08
C ASP A 720 18.61 -8.63 12.68
N HIS A 721 17.69 -8.04 11.90
CA HIS A 721 16.61 -7.23 12.49
C HIS A 721 15.29 -7.25 11.69
N ASP A 722 14.42 -8.23 11.99
CA ASP A 722 12.94 -8.02 12.01
C ASP A 722 12.13 -9.18 12.65
N SER A 723 12.79 -10.16 13.30
CA SER A 723 12.13 -11.06 14.25
C SER A 723 12.22 -10.45 15.64
N GLY A 724 11.07 -10.05 16.20
CA GLY A 724 10.97 -9.57 17.56
C GLY A 724 11.21 -10.67 18.59
N GLU A 725 12.47 -11.07 18.76
CA GLU A 725 12.98 -11.95 19.82
C GLU A 725 14.51 -11.95 19.74
N GLY A 726 15.21 -11.56 20.83
CA GLY A 726 16.64 -11.81 20.99
C GLY A 726 17.55 -10.59 21.21
N SER A 727 18.33 -10.66 22.29
CA SER A 727 19.25 -9.69 22.89
C SER A 727 20.15 -8.86 21.97
N HIS A 728 20.21 -7.56 22.24
CA HIS A 728 21.32 -6.69 21.81
C HIS A 728 22.61 -7.12 22.52
N ARG A 729 23.58 -7.63 21.77
CA ARG A 729 24.99 -7.38 22.09
C ARG A 729 25.37 -6.10 21.38
N SER A 730 25.90 -5.15 22.14
CA SER A 730 26.49 -3.90 21.65
C SER A 730 27.71 -4.22 20.77
N GLY A 731 27.46 -4.41 19.48
CA GLY A 731 28.44 -4.38 18.42
C GLY A 731 27.96 -3.39 17.38
N ASP A 732 28.85 -2.50 16.97
CA ASP A 732 28.66 -1.45 15.97
C ASP A 732 27.94 -1.99 14.72
N SER A 733 26.66 -1.65 14.55
CA SER A 733 25.91 -1.96 13.33
C SER A 733 26.07 -0.77 12.40
N GLY A 734 27.11 -0.82 11.56
CA GLY A 734 27.34 0.18 10.54
C GLY A 734 26.09 0.38 9.70
N GLU A 735 25.53 1.60 9.69
CA GLU A 735 24.44 1.95 8.80
C GLU A 735 24.87 1.67 7.35
N ARG A 736 24.10 0.84 6.63
CA ARG A 736 24.38 0.56 5.22
C ARG A 736 24.44 1.87 4.45
N THR A 737 25.51 2.06 3.70
CA THR A 737 25.58 3.19 2.78
C THR A 737 24.49 3.05 1.72
N PRO A 738 24.03 4.16 1.09
CA PRO A 738 23.15 4.08 -0.06
C PRO A 738 23.66 3.13 -1.15
N MET A 739 24.98 3.03 -1.33
CA MET A 739 25.59 2.13 -2.31
C MET A 739 25.37 0.65 -1.97
N ASP A 740 25.45 0.25 -0.69
CA ASP A 740 25.19 -1.12 -0.26
C ASP A 740 23.72 -1.52 -0.46
N MET A 741 22.80 -0.58 -0.17
CA MET A 741 21.39 -0.80 -0.40
C MET A 741 21.06 -0.92 -1.90
N ALA A 742 21.75 -0.17 -2.77
CA ALA A 742 21.57 -0.26 -4.21
C ALA A 742 22.03 -1.63 -4.74
N ARG A 743 23.19 -2.13 -4.28
CA ARG A 743 23.67 -3.48 -4.62
C ARG A 743 22.74 -4.57 -4.12
N ALA A 744 22.09 -4.39 -2.97
CA ALA A 744 21.20 -5.39 -2.40
C ALA A 744 19.94 -5.64 -3.24
N VAL A 745 19.48 -4.66 -4.04
CA VAL A 745 18.30 -4.80 -4.91
C VAL A 745 18.66 -5.18 -6.35
N GLU A 746 19.95 -5.19 -6.70
CA GLU A 746 20.42 -5.64 -8.00
C GLU A 746 20.27 -7.15 -8.12
N VAL A 747 19.58 -7.60 -9.17
CA VAL A 747 19.34 -9.02 -9.39
C VAL A 747 20.46 -9.65 -10.22
N HIS A 748 20.64 -10.97 -10.07
CA HIS A 748 21.64 -11.70 -10.83
C HIS A 748 21.40 -11.55 -12.34
N PRO A 749 22.44 -11.53 -13.20
CA PRO A 749 22.27 -11.40 -14.65
C PRO A 749 21.30 -12.41 -15.28
N ASP A 750 21.31 -13.66 -14.81
CA ASP A 750 20.37 -14.71 -15.25
C ASP A 750 18.91 -14.41 -14.84
N THR A 751 18.71 -13.65 -13.77
CA THR A 751 17.39 -13.24 -13.28
C THR A 751 16.80 -12.08 -14.08
N LEU A 752 17.62 -11.25 -14.74
CA LEU A 752 17.17 -10.05 -15.47
C LEU A 752 16.18 -10.36 -16.61
N ARG A 753 16.21 -11.58 -17.15
CA ARG A 753 15.42 -11.98 -18.33
C ARG A 753 14.15 -12.77 -17.98
N VAL A 754 13.90 -13.00 -16.70
CA VAL A 754 12.75 -13.78 -16.21
C VAL A 754 11.88 -12.94 -15.30
N MET A 755 10.60 -13.32 -15.21
CA MET A 755 9.63 -12.67 -14.33
C MET A 755 9.75 -13.21 -12.89
N TYR A 756 10.92 -13.04 -12.27
CA TYR A 756 11.23 -13.55 -10.92
C TYR A 756 10.25 -13.02 -9.85
N PHE A 757 9.69 -11.84 -10.07
CA PHE A 757 8.70 -11.17 -9.22
C PHE A 757 7.32 -11.85 -9.23
N ALA A 758 7.05 -12.78 -10.15
CA ALA A 758 5.76 -13.45 -10.34
C ALA A 758 5.29 -14.35 -9.19
#